data_AF-A0A8T3VMA3-F1
#
_entry.id   AF-A0A8T3VMA3-F1
#
_cell.length_a   1.000
_cell.length_b   1.000
_cell.length_c   1.000
_cell.angle_alpha   90.00
_cell.angle_beta   90.00
_cell.angle_gamma   90.00
#
_symmetry.space_group_name_H-M   'P 1'
#
loop_
_entity.id
_entity.type
_entity.pdbx_description
1 polymer ?
#
loop_
_entity_poly.entity_id
_entity_poly.type
_entity_poly.pdbx_seq_one_letter_code
_entity_poly.pdbx_strand_id
1 'polypeptide(L)'
;MTNLDDLRHIMANLKGITDYFKKLIFKVFKKHHAVFSNLKQEGDDVLFEFEENFSNSSLIIKNRLTSKTLEYKIENNQVHVPLKDLFHFKKGIFDIFVKVGSKNTIRVRFTEKNESFYALYENEEKTLMAYSTKNQNLSLKFRKIIDIDYNINSFVLKDGKLGIIGLLDFNANINQDFSPDFFMRIVNRNNKKEYYEEIISGYIEIPMDNLLESLDFGIYDLYIICKLGNKEYKRRIKHSFKNSENKMYLNDSIYSVMFYSTSYGNLSFKFDYNYLITDLEIDGDNIIINGEFLNGIDIFSNEDMKDSTFSPNFFIEIKNRYSGQRIEREILSEETSFSLTEFLEIADGKFFDFYFKISNDSINTKKRIRFSSKIEKLKFTLKEAKKIFILYSTIHGGLSISLEEKDFDMDITHLENVNNVLLVKGNFSVLNEDITNISKVSIIGKYRFGLETNEFPLDFIGNEFEGFIDNFDFGDLDLLDTRIDFYFRIYDGEVFYQDLIYLSNFKSIVNDEDRFLVNIYKDDLFYSYYSSQGKHSFALWITTEQSFEKSYVIARGRTIYSDSLKEKLNENMIFFESFFGKSYAGNPKYIYETMLKMGLDKKYTFVWAYSGENKDVIPGNPIIVERFKAGDYYKYLALSKYWVNNIIFPIHYKRKGNVYLQTWHGTPLKKLGFDITIPGPEVEGRENFYNESRNWDYLISSNAYSTEIFKRAFKFKKDVLELGYPINDIFFVENGEKIKQLKEKLNLPMDKKIILYAPTWKDDEKNDSWEHYFKLEIDLERLREKFSDEYIILLKMHHLVSENLKIDEIMKDFAIDVSNYDDIQELYILSDILITDYSSVFFDYAHSKRPILFFVPDLEHYISNVRGLYLNMETDMPGPIIKDNDHLIECLENIDDVKEKFKEKYDEFYEEFCSICNGHSSEEIIKKVFEL
;
A
#
# COMPACT_ATOMS: atom_id res chain seq x y z
N MET A 1 -67.67 -20.04 10.21
CA MET A 1 -67.86 -18.61 9.89
C MET A 1 -67.22 -18.38 8.54
N THR A 2 -67.97 -17.95 7.53
CA THR A 2 -67.56 -18.10 6.12
C THR A 2 -67.53 -16.77 5.33
N ASN A 3 -67.82 -15.61 5.92
CA ASN A 3 -67.64 -14.29 5.28
C ASN A 3 -67.37 -13.18 6.33
N LEU A 4 -66.51 -12.22 5.95
CA LEU A 4 -66.19 -10.95 6.64
C LEU A 4 -67.42 -10.08 6.97
N ASP A 5 -68.47 -10.11 6.15
CA ASP A 5 -69.66 -9.29 6.34
C ASP A 5 -70.52 -9.74 7.53
N ASP A 6 -70.62 -11.04 7.78
CA ASP A 6 -71.32 -11.60 8.95
C ASP A 6 -70.65 -11.12 10.25
N LEU A 7 -69.33 -10.98 10.24
CA LEU A 7 -68.54 -10.59 11.41
C LEU A 7 -68.63 -9.09 11.69
N ARG A 8 -68.73 -8.26 10.65
CA ARG A 8 -69.05 -6.82 10.79
C ARG A 8 -70.43 -6.60 11.38
N HIS A 9 -71.42 -7.40 10.95
CA HIS A 9 -72.78 -7.31 11.44
C HIS A 9 -72.88 -7.71 12.93
N ILE A 10 -72.09 -8.69 13.36
CA ILE A 10 -71.99 -9.11 14.76
C ILE A 10 -71.24 -8.06 15.60
N MET A 11 -70.14 -7.51 15.09
CA MET A 11 -69.36 -6.47 15.79
C MET A 11 -70.15 -5.17 16.00
N ALA A 12 -71.03 -4.80 15.08
CA ALA A 12 -71.88 -3.62 15.21
C ALA A 12 -72.96 -3.77 16.30
N ASN A 13 -73.37 -5.00 16.61
CA ASN A 13 -74.48 -5.30 17.52
C ASN A 13 -74.05 -5.71 18.94
N LEU A 14 -72.75 -5.90 19.19
CA LEU A 14 -72.23 -6.28 20.51
C LEU A 14 -71.79 -5.06 21.31
N LYS A 15 -72.73 -4.42 22.04
CA LYS A 15 -72.40 -3.43 23.07
C LYS A 15 -71.84 -4.13 24.30
N GLY A 16 -70.56 -3.92 24.61
CA GLY A 16 -69.94 -4.29 25.90
C GLY A 16 -68.70 -5.21 25.86
N ILE A 17 -68.09 -5.48 24.71
CA ILE A 17 -66.89 -6.34 24.64
C ILE A 17 -65.59 -5.56 24.88
N THR A 18 -64.72 -6.10 25.73
CA THR A 18 -63.40 -5.53 26.08
C THR A 18 -62.41 -5.59 24.90
N ASP A 19 -61.49 -4.62 24.87
CA ASP A 19 -60.47 -4.45 23.82
C ASP A 19 -59.58 -5.69 23.59
N TYR A 20 -59.49 -6.56 24.60
CA TYR A 20 -58.79 -7.83 24.55
C TYR A 20 -59.42 -8.81 23.54
N PHE A 21 -60.75 -8.92 23.49
CA PHE A 21 -61.45 -9.81 22.56
C PHE A 21 -61.36 -9.31 21.12
N LYS A 22 -61.37 -7.99 20.91
CA LYS A 22 -61.10 -7.39 19.59
C LYS A 22 -59.67 -7.73 19.11
N LYS A 23 -58.67 -7.64 19.99
CA LYS A 23 -57.29 -8.05 19.68
C LYS A 23 -57.16 -9.54 19.39
N LEU A 24 -57.91 -10.41 20.10
CA LEU A 24 -57.87 -11.86 19.86
C LEU A 24 -58.48 -12.25 18.51
N ILE A 25 -59.63 -11.67 18.15
CA ILE A 25 -60.27 -11.84 16.83
C ILE A 25 -59.34 -11.34 15.71
N PHE A 26 -58.67 -10.20 15.90
CA PHE A 26 -57.65 -9.71 14.96
C PHE A 26 -56.42 -10.63 14.85
N LYS A 27 -56.00 -11.26 15.95
CA LYS A 27 -54.88 -12.22 15.97
C LYS A 27 -55.23 -13.49 15.18
N VAL A 28 -56.50 -13.92 15.21
CA VAL A 28 -57.02 -15.02 14.39
C VAL A 28 -57.06 -14.62 12.90
N PHE A 29 -57.43 -13.37 12.57
CA PHE A 29 -57.39 -12.86 11.19
C PHE A 29 -55.98 -12.73 10.60
N LYS A 30 -54.94 -12.55 11.43
CA LYS A 30 -53.52 -12.56 10.99
C LYS A 30 -53.08 -13.90 10.37
N LYS A 31 -53.90 -14.96 10.44
CA LYS A 31 -53.70 -16.23 9.74
C LYS A 31 -54.31 -16.27 8.33
N HIS A 32 -55.13 -15.30 7.92
CA HIS A 32 -55.58 -15.17 6.53
C HIS A 32 -54.53 -14.39 5.73
N HIS A 33 -53.83 -15.09 4.84
CA HIS A 33 -52.88 -14.50 3.91
C HIS A 33 -53.60 -14.18 2.60
N ALA A 34 -53.31 -13.03 1.99
CA ALA A 34 -53.75 -12.79 0.61
C ALA A 34 -52.98 -13.74 -0.32
N VAL A 35 -53.71 -14.60 -1.03
CA VAL A 35 -53.18 -15.53 -2.03
C VAL A 35 -53.74 -15.11 -3.39
N PHE A 36 -52.86 -15.03 -4.38
CA PHE A 36 -53.27 -14.78 -5.76
C PHE A 36 -53.63 -16.12 -6.42
N SER A 37 -54.71 -16.14 -7.20
CA SER A 37 -55.11 -17.32 -7.99
C SER A 37 -54.24 -17.45 -9.25
N ASN A 38 -53.80 -16.32 -9.81
CA ASN A 38 -53.04 -16.28 -11.05
C ASN A 38 -52.23 -14.98 -11.17
N LEU A 39 -51.10 -15.07 -11.87
CA LEU A 39 -50.26 -13.94 -12.23
C LEU A 39 -49.83 -14.10 -13.68
N LYS A 40 -50.32 -13.23 -14.57
CA LYS A 40 -50.05 -13.30 -16.01
C LYS A 40 -49.87 -11.91 -16.61
N GLN A 41 -49.14 -11.86 -17.73
CA GLN A 41 -49.01 -10.64 -18.51
C GLN A 41 -50.18 -10.57 -19.49
N GLU A 42 -50.84 -9.41 -19.57
CA GLU A 42 -51.87 -9.11 -20.57
C GLU A 42 -51.52 -7.79 -21.24
N GLY A 43 -51.02 -7.85 -22.48
CA GLY A 43 -50.48 -6.67 -23.16
C GLY A 43 -49.34 -6.03 -22.36
N ASP A 44 -49.47 -4.73 -22.07
CA ASP A 44 -48.50 -3.94 -21.30
C ASP A 44 -48.75 -3.94 -19.79
N ASP A 45 -49.68 -4.76 -19.29
CA ASP A 45 -50.02 -4.86 -17.87
C ASP A 45 -49.65 -6.23 -17.29
N VAL A 46 -49.33 -6.25 -15.99
CA VAL A 46 -49.31 -7.46 -15.18
C VAL A 46 -50.65 -7.57 -14.45
N LEU A 47 -51.40 -8.62 -14.75
CA LEU A 47 -52.65 -8.93 -14.09
C LEU A 47 -52.39 -9.80 -12.85
N PHE A 48 -52.75 -9.27 -11.68
CA PHE A 48 -52.84 -10.04 -10.43
C PHE A 48 -54.30 -10.41 -10.18
N GLU A 49 -54.59 -11.70 -10.08
CA GLU A 49 -55.93 -12.22 -9.72
C GLU A 49 -55.89 -12.80 -8.30
N PHE A 50 -56.84 -12.47 -7.43
CA PHE A 50 -56.87 -12.93 -6.04
C PHE A 50 -57.93 -14.02 -5.80
N GLU A 51 -57.60 -15.03 -4.99
CA GLU A 51 -58.54 -16.10 -4.60
C GLU A 51 -59.67 -15.59 -3.70
N GLU A 52 -59.41 -14.57 -2.89
CA GLU A 52 -60.33 -14.02 -1.89
C GLU A 52 -60.93 -12.67 -2.33
N ASN A 53 -62.12 -12.33 -1.83
CA ASN A 53 -62.77 -11.05 -2.14
C ASN A 53 -62.17 -9.89 -1.35
N PHE A 54 -61.41 -9.02 -2.03
CA PHE A 54 -60.75 -7.85 -1.46
C PHE A 54 -61.46 -6.52 -1.81
N SER A 55 -62.78 -6.50 -1.77
CA SER A 55 -63.59 -5.28 -1.93
C SER A 55 -63.11 -4.11 -1.03
N ASN A 56 -62.91 -2.92 -1.63
CA ASN A 56 -62.31 -1.72 -1.01
C ASN A 56 -60.85 -1.85 -0.52
N SER A 57 -60.02 -2.65 -1.19
CA SER A 57 -58.58 -2.79 -0.89
C SER A 57 -57.69 -2.32 -2.04
N SER A 58 -56.40 -2.09 -1.76
CA SER A 58 -55.39 -1.72 -2.76
C SER A 58 -54.22 -2.71 -2.77
N LEU A 59 -53.69 -3.02 -3.95
CA LEU A 59 -52.38 -3.67 -4.12
C LEU A 59 -51.27 -2.65 -3.90
N ILE A 60 -50.28 -3.03 -3.10
CA ILE A 60 -49.11 -2.24 -2.76
C ILE A 60 -47.87 -2.97 -3.28
N ILE A 61 -47.10 -2.29 -4.12
CA ILE A 61 -45.83 -2.81 -4.66
C ILE A 61 -44.71 -1.93 -4.13
N LYS A 62 -43.88 -2.49 -3.25
CA LYS A 62 -42.79 -1.76 -2.59
C LYS A 62 -41.44 -2.20 -3.14
N ASN A 63 -40.66 -1.27 -3.69
CA ASN A 63 -39.29 -1.55 -4.11
C ASN A 63 -38.36 -1.59 -2.88
N ARG A 64 -37.72 -2.73 -2.62
CA ARG A 64 -36.81 -2.92 -1.48
C ARG A 64 -35.60 -2.00 -1.48
N LEU A 65 -35.11 -1.64 -2.67
CA LEU A 65 -33.87 -0.88 -2.81
C LEU A 65 -34.09 0.63 -2.66
N THR A 66 -35.25 1.13 -3.09
CA THR A 66 -35.55 2.58 -3.09
C THR A 66 -36.59 2.99 -2.06
N SER A 67 -37.24 2.03 -1.40
CA SER A 67 -38.40 2.22 -0.51
C SER A 67 -39.62 2.90 -1.14
N LYS A 68 -39.58 3.21 -2.45
CA LYS A 68 -40.73 3.74 -3.21
C LYS A 68 -41.82 2.69 -3.31
N THR A 69 -43.06 3.16 -3.29
CA THR A 69 -44.26 2.31 -3.24
C THR A 69 -45.23 2.74 -4.33
N LEU A 70 -45.77 1.77 -5.06
CA LEU A 70 -46.90 1.95 -5.97
C LEU A 70 -48.15 1.38 -5.31
N GLU A 71 -49.29 2.05 -5.48
CA GLU A 71 -50.58 1.65 -4.92
C GLU A 71 -51.63 1.63 -6.05
N TYR A 72 -52.29 0.48 -6.25
CA TYR A 72 -53.34 0.29 -7.25
C TYR A 72 -54.59 -0.27 -6.59
N LYS A 73 -55.77 0.23 -6.96
CA LYS A 73 -57.04 -0.25 -6.41
C LYS A 73 -57.38 -1.63 -6.96
N ILE A 74 -57.86 -2.53 -6.10
CA ILE A 74 -58.32 -3.87 -6.50
C ILE A 74 -59.81 -3.78 -6.87
N GLU A 75 -60.16 -4.19 -8.09
CA GLU A 75 -61.53 -4.19 -8.61
C GLU A 75 -61.88 -5.61 -9.09
N ASN A 76 -63.02 -6.16 -8.66
CA ASN A 76 -63.45 -7.53 -8.99
C ASN A 76 -62.38 -8.62 -8.72
N ASN A 77 -61.63 -8.49 -7.62
CA ASN A 77 -60.50 -9.38 -7.24
C ASN A 77 -59.35 -9.40 -8.24
N GLN A 78 -59.25 -8.39 -9.09
CA GLN A 78 -58.21 -8.24 -10.09
C GLN A 78 -57.56 -6.87 -9.96
N VAL A 79 -56.31 -6.79 -10.41
CA VAL A 79 -55.62 -5.51 -10.58
C VAL A 79 -54.63 -5.62 -11.72
N HIS A 80 -54.76 -4.68 -12.66
CA HIS A 80 -53.84 -4.49 -13.76
C HIS A 80 -52.77 -3.48 -13.34
N VAL A 81 -51.52 -3.91 -13.35
CA VAL A 81 -50.38 -3.08 -13.00
C VAL A 81 -49.58 -2.81 -14.27
N PRO A 82 -49.51 -1.56 -14.73
CA PRO A 82 -48.75 -1.22 -15.92
C PRO A 82 -47.27 -1.59 -15.77
N LEU A 83 -46.75 -2.36 -16.73
CA LEU A 83 -45.34 -2.74 -16.75
C LEU A 83 -44.45 -1.52 -16.79
N LYS A 84 -44.84 -0.46 -17.50
CA LYS A 84 -44.12 0.83 -17.52
C LYS A 84 -43.84 1.39 -16.11
N ASP A 85 -44.74 1.21 -15.16
CA ASP A 85 -44.60 1.74 -13.80
C ASP A 85 -43.58 0.90 -13.00
N LEU A 86 -43.53 -0.40 -13.25
CA LEU A 86 -42.53 -1.30 -12.67
C LEU A 86 -41.16 -1.09 -13.32
N PHE A 87 -41.11 -0.96 -14.64
CA PHE A 87 -39.87 -0.76 -15.42
C PHE A 87 -39.32 0.68 -15.32
N HIS A 88 -40.12 1.65 -14.84
CA HIS A 88 -39.60 2.96 -14.42
C HIS A 88 -38.47 2.84 -13.37
N PHE A 89 -38.42 1.74 -12.61
CA PHE A 89 -37.32 1.46 -11.69
C PHE A 89 -36.12 0.81 -12.41
N LYS A 90 -34.96 1.49 -12.45
CA LYS A 90 -33.71 0.96 -13.05
C LYS A 90 -33.22 -0.39 -12.46
N LYS A 91 -33.52 -0.64 -11.18
CA LYS A 91 -33.27 -1.88 -10.43
C LYS A 91 -34.42 -2.10 -9.45
N GLY A 92 -34.83 -3.35 -9.25
CA GLY A 92 -36.00 -3.63 -8.42
C GLY A 92 -36.04 -5.07 -7.95
N ILE A 93 -36.10 -5.21 -6.62
CA ILE A 93 -36.73 -6.35 -5.95
C ILE A 93 -37.98 -5.76 -5.28
N PHE A 94 -39.15 -6.24 -5.67
CA PHE A 94 -40.42 -5.69 -5.24
C PHE A 94 -41.13 -6.65 -4.29
N ASP A 95 -41.54 -6.14 -3.14
CA ASP A 95 -42.43 -6.82 -2.20
C ASP A 95 -43.88 -6.45 -2.50
N ILE A 96 -44.76 -7.46 -2.48
CA ILE A 96 -46.18 -7.31 -2.80
C ILE A 96 -47.02 -7.42 -1.53
N PHE A 97 -47.89 -6.43 -1.30
CA PHE A 97 -48.82 -6.39 -0.18
C PHE A 97 -50.23 -6.03 -0.64
N VAL A 98 -51.25 -6.41 0.12
CA VAL A 98 -52.62 -5.92 0.00
C VAL A 98 -52.93 -5.04 1.20
N LYS A 99 -53.40 -3.82 0.95
CA LYS A 99 -53.82 -2.85 1.95
C LYS A 99 -55.34 -2.92 2.11
N VAL A 100 -55.79 -3.28 3.31
CA VAL A 100 -57.21 -3.44 3.67
C VAL A 100 -57.59 -2.32 4.64
N GLY A 101 -58.38 -1.35 4.16
CA GLY A 101 -58.76 -0.17 4.94
C GLY A 101 -57.61 0.81 5.21
N SER A 102 -57.73 1.65 6.25
CA SER A 102 -56.85 2.82 6.45
C SER A 102 -55.48 2.53 7.09
N LYS A 103 -55.26 1.36 7.71
CA LYS A 103 -54.01 1.08 8.45
C LYS A 103 -53.43 -0.33 8.34
N ASN A 104 -54.10 -1.28 7.67
CA ASN A 104 -53.65 -2.67 7.66
C ASN A 104 -53.08 -3.09 6.31
N THR A 105 -51.85 -3.61 6.28
CA THR A 105 -51.23 -4.24 5.11
C THR A 105 -50.93 -5.71 5.39
N ILE A 106 -51.22 -6.56 4.41
CA ILE A 106 -51.03 -8.02 4.46
C ILE A 106 -50.07 -8.40 3.34
N ARG A 107 -49.04 -9.18 3.63
CA ARG A 107 -48.09 -9.64 2.60
C ARG A 107 -48.71 -10.73 1.75
N VAL A 108 -48.53 -10.65 0.44
CA VAL A 108 -49.07 -11.64 -0.51
C VAL A 108 -48.20 -12.88 -0.50
N ARG A 109 -48.81 -14.07 -0.40
CA ARG A 109 -48.09 -15.35 -0.44
C ARG A 109 -47.99 -15.93 -1.85
N PHE A 110 -46.89 -16.64 -2.09
CA PHE A 110 -46.60 -17.36 -3.33
C PHE A 110 -46.90 -18.85 -3.13
N THR A 111 -47.99 -19.32 -3.72
CA THR A 111 -48.28 -20.76 -3.81
C THR A 111 -47.49 -21.34 -4.98
N GLU A 112 -46.93 -22.54 -4.82
CA GLU A 112 -46.07 -23.24 -5.79
C GLU A 112 -46.73 -23.47 -7.19
N LYS A 113 -48.01 -23.12 -7.39
CA LYS A 113 -48.74 -23.30 -8.65
C LYS A 113 -48.41 -22.33 -9.80
N ASN A 114 -47.46 -21.40 -9.66
CA ASN A 114 -47.15 -20.38 -10.67
C ASN A 114 -45.66 -20.34 -11.06
N GLU A 115 -45.08 -21.49 -11.41
CA GLU A 115 -43.62 -21.67 -11.54
C GLU A 115 -42.93 -20.91 -12.70
N SER A 116 -43.63 -20.12 -13.53
CA SER A 116 -42.99 -19.51 -14.71
C SER A 116 -43.60 -18.18 -15.16
N PHE A 117 -43.82 -17.22 -14.24
CA PHE A 117 -44.16 -15.85 -14.65
C PHE A 117 -42.91 -15.05 -15.03
N TYR A 118 -42.84 -14.68 -16.30
CA TYR A 118 -41.94 -13.67 -16.84
C TYR A 118 -42.76 -12.65 -17.61
N ALA A 119 -42.55 -11.36 -17.35
CA ALA A 119 -43.13 -10.30 -18.15
C ALA A 119 -42.07 -9.47 -18.87
N LEU A 120 -42.37 -9.12 -20.11
CA LEU A 120 -41.56 -8.31 -21.02
C LEU A 120 -42.22 -6.96 -21.20
N TYR A 121 -41.44 -5.89 -21.08
CA TYR A 121 -41.88 -4.54 -21.43
C TYR A 121 -41.05 -4.05 -22.61
N GLU A 122 -41.68 -3.36 -23.55
CA GLU A 122 -41.08 -2.92 -24.82
C GLU A 122 -39.68 -2.30 -24.64
N ASN A 123 -38.75 -2.66 -25.53
CA ASN A 123 -37.37 -2.15 -25.59
C ASN A 123 -36.47 -2.36 -24.35
N GLU A 124 -36.93 -3.04 -23.30
CA GLU A 124 -36.11 -3.32 -22.12
C GLU A 124 -35.18 -4.54 -22.32
N GLU A 125 -34.03 -4.55 -21.63
CA GLU A 125 -33.05 -5.66 -21.65
C GLU A 125 -33.31 -6.69 -20.52
N LYS A 126 -34.38 -6.50 -19.74
CA LYS A 126 -34.71 -7.30 -18.56
C LYS A 126 -36.15 -7.80 -18.63
N THR A 127 -36.38 -8.98 -18.07
CA THR A 127 -37.72 -9.51 -17.76
C THR A 127 -38.03 -9.27 -16.29
N LEU A 128 -39.32 -9.10 -15.99
CA LEU A 128 -39.83 -9.11 -14.63
C LEU A 128 -40.21 -10.55 -14.26
N MET A 129 -39.53 -11.13 -13.28
CA MET A 129 -39.76 -12.49 -12.80
C MET A 129 -40.45 -12.48 -11.45
N ALA A 130 -41.49 -13.29 -11.27
CA ALA A 130 -42.05 -13.58 -9.95
C ALA A 130 -41.31 -14.75 -9.28
N TYR A 131 -41.10 -14.65 -7.97
CA TYR A 131 -40.46 -15.72 -7.21
C TYR A 131 -40.95 -15.76 -5.77
N SER A 132 -40.83 -16.94 -5.16
CA SER A 132 -41.09 -17.15 -3.74
C SER A 132 -39.88 -16.82 -2.88
N THR A 133 -40.08 -16.05 -1.82
CA THR A 133 -39.07 -15.87 -0.77
C THR A 133 -39.02 -17.07 0.19
N LYS A 134 -37.97 -17.19 1.02
CA LYS A 134 -37.88 -18.26 2.05
C LYS A 134 -39.12 -18.37 2.96
N ASN A 135 -39.83 -17.26 3.17
CA ASN A 135 -41.05 -17.20 3.99
C ASN A 135 -42.35 -17.36 3.17
N GLN A 136 -42.25 -17.90 1.94
CA GLN A 136 -43.36 -18.09 0.99
C GLN A 136 -44.11 -16.79 0.61
N ASN A 137 -43.45 -15.64 0.68
CA ASN A 137 -44.04 -14.39 0.17
C ASN A 137 -43.71 -14.21 -1.30
N LEU A 138 -44.66 -13.69 -2.08
CA LEU A 138 -44.47 -13.27 -3.45
C LEU A 138 -43.54 -12.05 -3.50
N SER A 139 -42.54 -12.12 -4.36
CA SER A 139 -41.70 -10.98 -4.73
C SER A 139 -41.47 -10.98 -6.23
N LEU A 140 -41.29 -9.78 -6.80
CA LEU A 140 -40.90 -9.62 -8.19
C LEU A 140 -39.44 -9.15 -8.25
N LYS A 141 -38.68 -9.60 -9.24
CA LYS A 141 -37.32 -9.10 -9.49
C LYS A 141 -37.05 -8.98 -10.97
N PHE A 142 -36.19 -8.05 -11.36
CA PHE A 142 -35.67 -8.03 -12.71
C PHE A 142 -34.63 -9.14 -12.94
N ARG A 143 -34.72 -9.82 -14.09
CA ARG A 143 -33.73 -10.78 -14.62
C ARG A 143 -33.33 -10.34 -16.03
N LYS A 144 -32.12 -10.66 -16.50
CA LYS A 144 -31.76 -10.41 -17.91
C LYS A 144 -32.58 -11.31 -18.84
N ILE A 145 -32.95 -10.76 -20.01
CA ILE A 145 -33.65 -11.53 -21.06
C ILE A 145 -32.79 -12.70 -21.53
N ILE A 146 -31.52 -12.44 -21.84
CA ILE A 146 -30.57 -13.45 -22.34
C ILE A 146 -29.43 -13.63 -21.33
N ASP A 147 -29.08 -14.87 -21.05
CA ASP A 147 -27.84 -15.28 -20.40
C ASP A 147 -26.96 -16.02 -21.42
N ILE A 148 -25.76 -15.50 -21.64
CA ILE A 148 -24.81 -16.01 -22.63
C ILE A 148 -23.50 -16.19 -21.88
N ASP A 149 -22.84 -17.34 -21.99
CA ASP A 149 -21.48 -17.54 -21.52
C ASP A 149 -20.64 -18.18 -22.61
N TYR A 150 -19.35 -17.85 -22.66
CA TYR A 150 -18.41 -18.46 -23.58
C TYR A 150 -17.21 -18.97 -22.79
N ASN A 151 -17.16 -20.28 -22.63
CA ASN A 151 -16.13 -20.95 -21.87
C ASN A 151 -14.99 -21.32 -22.80
N ILE A 152 -13.86 -20.61 -22.70
CA ILE A 152 -12.69 -20.89 -23.55
C ILE A 152 -11.98 -22.15 -23.03
N ASN A 153 -11.71 -23.06 -23.95
CA ASN A 153 -11.03 -24.34 -23.71
C ASN A 153 -9.53 -24.24 -23.99
N SER A 154 -9.14 -23.58 -25.07
CA SER A 154 -7.74 -23.42 -25.46
C SER A 154 -7.53 -22.21 -26.38
N PHE A 155 -6.28 -21.78 -26.47
CA PHE A 155 -5.82 -20.84 -27.47
C PHE A 155 -4.63 -21.42 -28.22
N VAL A 156 -4.50 -21.08 -29.50
CA VAL A 156 -3.38 -21.50 -30.34
C VAL A 156 -2.93 -20.29 -31.14
N LEU A 157 -1.61 -20.05 -31.18
CA LEU A 157 -1.00 -19.08 -32.09
C LEU A 157 -0.19 -19.89 -33.10
N LYS A 158 -0.58 -19.83 -34.37
CA LYS A 158 0.09 -20.55 -35.47
C LYS A 158 -0.13 -19.83 -36.79
N ASP A 159 0.90 -19.75 -37.63
CA ASP A 159 0.85 -19.21 -39.00
C ASP A 159 0.24 -17.78 -39.04
N GLY A 160 0.58 -16.95 -38.05
CA GLY A 160 0.09 -15.57 -37.97
C GLY A 160 -1.40 -15.46 -37.61
N LYS A 161 -1.99 -16.46 -36.95
CA LYS A 161 -3.40 -16.44 -36.54
C LYS A 161 -3.61 -16.87 -35.09
N LEU A 162 -4.45 -16.14 -34.36
CA LEU A 162 -4.88 -16.48 -33.02
C LEU A 162 -6.19 -17.29 -33.08
N GLY A 163 -6.08 -18.60 -32.86
CA GLY A 163 -7.22 -19.49 -32.68
C GLY A 163 -7.73 -19.45 -31.24
N ILE A 164 -9.03 -19.19 -31.08
CA ILE A 164 -9.74 -19.20 -29.80
C ILE A 164 -10.81 -20.29 -29.85
N ILE A 165 -10.62 -21.36 -29.08
CA ILE A 165 -11.53 -22.51 -29.05
C ILE A 165 -12.34 -22.47 -27.75
N GLY A 166 -13.67 -22.48 -27.84
CA GLY A 166 -14.53 -22.43 -26.65
C GLY A 166 -15.87 -23.13 -26.83
N LEU A 167 -16.59 -23.27 -25.72
CA LEU A 167 -17.96 -23.76 -25.64
C LEU A 167 -18.88 -22.57 -25.37
N LEU A 168 -19.85 -22.38 -26.26
CA LEU A 168 -20.86 -21.34 -26.15
C LEU A 168 -22.11 -21.88 -25.45
N ASP A 169 -22.41 -21.33 -24.29
CA ASP A 169 -23.63 -21.62 -23.53
C ASP A 169 -24.62 -20.47 -23.69
N PHE A 170 -25.80 -20.74 -24.24
CA PHE A 170 -26.86 -19.75 -24.46
C PHE A 170 -28.16 -20.18 -23.79
N ASN A 171 -28.73 -19.32 -22.95
CA ASN A 171 -30.03 -19.51 -22.31
C ASN A 171 -30.88 -18.24 -22.44
N ALA A 172 -32.05 -18.36 -23.06
CA ALA A 172 -33.01 -17.27 -23.18
C ALA A 172 -34.14 -17.47 -22.14
N ASN A 173 -34.40 -16.47 -21.29
CA ASN A 173 -35.48 -16.52 -20.29
C ASN A 173 -36.82 -16.08 -20.92
N ILE A 174 -37.13 -16.61 -22.10
CA ILE A 174 -38.31 -16.29 -22.92
C ILE A 174 -38.76 -17.55 -23.68
N ASN A 175 -40.07 -17.78 -23.75
CA ASN A 175 -40.67 -18.93 -24.43
C ASN A 175 -40.82 -18.68 -25.95
N GLN A 176 -39.72 -18.40 -26.65
CA GLN A 176 -39.72 -18.23 -28.11
C GLN A 176 -38.47 -18.89 -28.69
N ASP A 177 -38.64 -19.61 -29.79
CA ASP A 177 -37.54 -20.18 -30.57
C ASP A 177 -36.85 -19.07 -31.36
N PHE A 178 -35.58 -18.80 -31.06
CA PHE A 178 -34.75 -17.86 -31.80
C PHE A 178 -33.49 -18.54 -32.32
N SER A 179 -32.96 -18.03 -33.44
CA SER A 179 -31.62 -18.36 -33.94
C SER A 179 -30.71 -17.15 -33.74
N PRO A 180 -29.96 -17.06 -32.62
CA PRO A 180 -29.03 -15.96 -32.36
C PRO A 180 -27.75 -16.07 -33.22
N ASP A 181 -27.25 -14.92 -33.69
CA ASP A 181 -25.90 -14.81 -34.26
C ASP A 181 -24.93 -14.40 -33.15
N PHE A 182 -23.75 -15.01 -33.10
CA PHE A 182 -22.75 -14.72 -32.07
C PHE A 182 -21.48 -14.14 -32.69
N PHE A 183 -20.93 -13.12 -32.04
CA PHE A 183 -19.69 -12.46 -32.43
C PHE A 183 -18.77 -12.34 -31.23
N MET A 184 -17.47 -12.44 -31.46
CA MET A 184 -16.46 -12.01 -30.50
C MET A 184 -16.05 -10.58 -30.82
N ARG A 185 -16.04 -9.74 -29.80
CA ARG A 185 -15.53 -8.37 -29.86
C ARG A 185 -14.28 -8.24 -29.01
N ILE A 186 -13.19 -7.79 -29.62
CA ILE A 186 -11.91 -7.54 -28.95
C ILE A 186 -11.68 -6.04 -28.90
N VAL A 187 -11.34 -5.50 -27.73
CA VAL A 187 -11.18 -4.06 -27.53
C VAL A 187 -9.84 -3.74 -26.89
N ASN A 188 -9.03 -2.91 -27.55
CA ASN A 188 -7.79 -2.39 -26.98
C ASN A 188 -8.11 -1.37 -25.86
N ARG A 189 -7.53 -1.55 -24.68
CA ARG A 189 -7.81 -0.69 -23.52
C ARG A 189 -7.34 0.74 -23.69
N ASN A 190 -6.24 0.94 -24.42
CA ASN A 190 -5.55 2.22 -24.53
C ASN A 190 -6.23 3.11 -25.57
N ASN A 191 -6.40 2.61 -26.81
CA ASN A 191 -6.90 3.42 -27.92
C ASN A 191 -8.39 3.18 -28.27
N LYS A 192 -9.04 2.21 -27.61
CA LYS A 192 -10.46 1.83 -27.83
C LYS A 192 -10.78 1.32 -29.24
N LYS A 193 -9.79 0.99 -30.07
CA LYS A 193 -10.02 0.27 -31.32
C LYS A 193 -10.63 -1.11 -31.05
N GLU A 194 -11.47 -1.56 -31.96
CA GLU A 194 -12.29 -2.76 -31.79
C GLU A 194 -12.19 -3.67 -33.01
N TYR A 195 -12.23 -4.97 -32.77
CA TYR A 195 -12.29 -6.02 -33.78
C TYR A 195 -13.49 -6.93 -33.53
N TYR A 196 -14.15 -7.36 -34.60
CA TYR A 196 -15.34 -8.22 -34.56
C TYR A 196 -15.13 -9.44 -35.44
N GLU A 197 -15.42 -10.63 -34.92
CA GLU A 197 -15.39 -11.88 -35.67
C GLU A 197 -16.60 -12.73 -35.33
N GLU A 198 -17.19 -13.41 -36.30
CA GLU A 198 -18.31 -14.31 -36.08
C GLU A 198 -17.85 -15.59 -35.34
N ILE A 199 -18.67 -16.09 -34.42
CA ILE A 199 -18.39 -17.34 -33.71
C ILE A 199 -19.07 -18.50 -34.43
N ILE A 200 -18.29 -19.31 -35.15
CA ILE A 200 -18.80 -20.46 -35.90
C ILE A 200 -18.50 -21.74 -35.11
N SER A 201 -19.54 -22.42 -34.64
CA SER A 201 -19.43 -23.73 -33.94
C SER A 201 -18.47 -23.73 -32.72
N GLY A 202 -18.38 -22.62 -31.99
CA GLY A 202 -17.48 -22.50 -30.82
C GLY A 202 -16.00 -22.33 -31.16
N TYR A 203 -15.69 -22.05 -32.43
CA TYR A 203 -14.35 -21.77 -32.90
C TYR A 203 -14.27 -20.38 -33.52
N ILE A 204 -13.14 -19.70 -33.26
CA ILE A 204 -12.81 -18.43 -33.88
C ILE A 204 -11.34 -18.47 -34.25
N GLU A 205 -11.04 -18.05 -35.47
CA GLU A 205 -9.70 -17.87 -35.96
C GLU A 205 -9.54 -16.40 -36.31
N ILE A 206 -8.67 -15.71 -35.60
CA ILE A 206 -8.45 -14.28 -35.81
C ILE A 206 -7.13 -14.13 -36.54
N PRO A 207 -7.12 -13.65 -37.80
CA PRO A 207 -5.89 -13.26 -38.46
C PRO A 207 -5.18 -12.23 -37.60
N MET A 208 -3.92 -12.47 -37.27
CA MET A 208 -3.16 -11.48 -36.53
C MET A 208 -3.12 -10.18 -37.33
N ASP A 209 -3.12 -10.21 -38.66
CA ASP A 209 -3.15 -9.03 -39.56
C ASP A 209 -4.31 -8.08 -39.24
N ASN A 210 -5.47 -8.63 -38.92
CA ASN A 210 -6.65 -7.86 -38.56
C ASN A 210 -6.58 -7.29 -37.13
N LEU A 211 -5.94 -8.03 -36.21
CA LEU A 211 -5.53 -7.47 -34.92
C LEU A 211 -4.45 -6.39 -35.13
N LEU A 212 -3.54 -6.59 -36.10
CA LEU A 212 -2.36 -5.80 -36.47
C LEU A 212 -2.74 -4.41 -37.01
N GLU A 213 -3.82 -4.25 -37.80
CA GLU A 213 -4.40 -2.92 -38.13
C GLU A 213 -4.83 -2.10 -36.88
N SER A 214 -5.06 -2.78 -35.76
CA SER A 214 -5.43 -2.20 -34.46
C SER A 214 -4.33 -2.20 -33.40
N LEU A 215 -3.15 -2.76 -33.72
CA LEU A 215 -2.06 -3.00 -32.78
C LEU A 215 -1.38 -1.71 -32.34
N ASP A 216 -1.94 -1.09 -31.32
CA ASP A 216 -1.07 -0.54 -30.30
C ASP A 216 -0.67 -1.64 -29.32
N PHE A 217 0.60 -1.66 -28.93
CA PHE A 217 1.06 -2.44 -27.79
C PHE A 217 0.15 -2.20 -26.60
N GLY A 218 -0.31 -3.28 -25.96
CA GLY A 218 -1.18 -3.11 -24.81
C GLY A 218 -2.02 -4.30 -24.45
N ILE A 219 -3.11 -3.97 -23.77
CA ILE A 219 -4.01 -4.93 -23.14
C ILE A 219 -5.34 -4.88 -23.88
N TYR A 220 -5.86 -6.06 -24.19
CA TYR A 220 -7.10 -6.26 -24.91
C TYR A 220 -8.12 -6.96 -24.04
N ASP A 221 -9.36 -6.48 -24.09
CA ASP A 221 -10.51 -7.05 -23.42
C ASP A 221 -11.38 -7.80 -24.43
N LEU A 222 -11.84 -9.00 -24.08
CA LEU A 222 -12.69 -9.83 -24.93
C LEU A 222 -14.14 -9.80 -24.45
N TYR A 223 -15.05 -9.66 -25.42
CA TYR A 223 -16.48 -9.69 -25.23
C TYR A 223 -17.09 -10.71 -26.17
N ILE A 224 -18.13 -11.39 -25.71
CA ILE A 224 -19.07 -12.07 -26.58
C ILE A 224 -20.28 -11.17 -26.81
N ILE A 225 -20.75 -11.17 -28.04
CA ILE A 225 -21.93 -10.47 -28.52
C ILE A 225 -22.90 -11.50 -29.07
N CYS A 226 -24.16 -11.37 -28.72
CA CYS A 226 -25.26 -12.08 -29.35
C CYS A 226 -26.19 -11.05 -29.99
N LYS A 227 -26.46 -11.22 -31.28
CA LYS A 227 -27.48 -10.45 -31.98
C LYS A 227 -28.75 -11.28 -32.07
N LEU A 228 -29.87 -10.69 -31.66
CA LEU A 228 -31.20 -11.29 -31.69
C LEU A 228 -32.15 -10.30 -32.37
N GLY A 229 -32.42 -10.51 -33.66
CA GLY A 229 -33.10 -9.51 -34.49
C GLY A 229 -32.32 -8.19 -34.50
N ASN A 230 -32.97 -7.07 -34.15
CA ASN A 230 -32.36 -5.74 -34.11
C ASN A 230 -31.65 -5.41 -32.78
N LYS A 231 -31.59 -6.34 -31.82
CA LYS A 231 -30.99 -6.12 -30.49
C LYS A 231 -29.64 -6.82 -30.35
N GLU A 232 -28.69 -6.12 -29.73
CA GLU A 232 -27.35 -6.61 -29.44
C GLU A 232 -27.15 -6.78 -27.93
N TYR A 233 -26.72 -7.97 -27.51
CA TYR A 233 -26.42 -8.31 -26.13
C TYR A 233 -24.95 -8.61 -25.98
N LYS A 234 -24.24 -7.88 -25.12
CA LYS A 234 -22.80 -8.06 -24.90
C LYS A 234 -22.47 -8.53 -23.49
N ARG A 235 -21.47 -9.40 -23.37
CA ARG A 235 -20.90 -9.85 -22.09
C ARG A 235 -19.39 -9.96 -22.21
N ARG A 236 -18.68 -9.53 -21.17
CA ARG A 236 -17.24 -9.73 -21.10
C ARG A 236 -16.93 -11.19 -20.78
N ILE A 237 -15.99 -11.78 -21.52
CA ILE A 237 -15.64 -13.20 -21.35
C ILE A 237 -14.94 -13.38 -20.00
N LYS A 238 -15.35 -14.41 -19.26
CA LYS A 238 -14.74 -14.78 -17.97
C LYS A 238 -13.61 -15.80 -18.18
N HIS A 239 -12.64 -15.77 -17.28
CA HIS A 239 -11.53 -16.73 -17.33
C HIS A 239 -11.95 -18.05 -16.68
N SER A 240 -11.99 -19.14 -17.46
CA SER A 240 -12.45 -20.48 -17.04
C SER A 240 -11.32 -21.52 -16.85
N PHE A 241 -10.05 -21.15 -17.09
CA PHE A 241 -8.94 -22.12 -17.03
C PHE A 241 -8.74 -22.63 -15.59
N LYS A 242 -8.82 -23.95 -15.44
CA LYS A 242 -8.57 -24.68 -14.18
C LYS A 242 -7.09 -24.98 -13.91
N ASN A 243 -6.18 -24.59 -14.80
CA ASN A 243 -4.74 -24.81 -14.59
C ASN A 243 -4.19 -23.75 -13.62
N SER A 244 -3.26 -24.19 -12.76
CA SER A 244 -2.67 -23.49 -11.62
C SER A 244 -1.89 -22.19 -11.94
N GLU A 245 -1.92 -21.72 -13.18
CA GLU A 245 -1.25 -20.51 -13.63
C GLU A 245 -2.28 -19.52 -14.16
N ASN A 246 -2.45 -18.39 -13.48
CA ASN A 246 -3.35 -17.29 -13.87
C ASN A 246 -2.95 -16.59 -15.19
N LYS A 247 -1.96 -17.13 -15.91
CA LYS A 247 -1.37 -16.55 -17.12
C LYS A 247 -1.00 -17.66 -18.08
N MET A 248 -1.31 -17.48 -19.36
CA MET A 248 -0.87 -18.37 -20.43
C MET A 248 -0.12 -17.57 -21.47
N TYR A 249 1.11 -17.98 -21.79
CA TYR A 249 1.94 -17.35 -22.80
C TYR A 249 1.91 -18.17 -24.08
N LEU A 250 1.44 -17.55 -25.15
CA LEU A 250 1.64 -18.04 -26.50
C LEU A 250 2.79 -17.24 -27.09
N ASN A 251 3.89 -17.93 -27.35
CA ASN A 251 5.05 -17.36 -28.02
C ASN A 251 5.06 -17.90 -29.45
N ASP A 252 5.10 -16.99 -30.41
CA ASP A 252 5.38 -17.28 -31.81
C ASP A 252 6.33 -16.19 -32.32
N SER A 253 7.11 -16.49 -33.34
CA SER A 253 8.37 -15.83 -33.70
C SER A 253 8.73 -14.50 -33.00
N ILE A 254 8.12 -13.40 -33.45
CA ILE A 254 8.40 -12.02 -33.00
C ILE A 254 7.40 -11.46 -31.98
N TYR A 255 6.34 -12.22 -31.64
CA TYR A 255 5.23 -11.78 -30.81
C TYR A 255 5.09 -12.61 -29.53
N SER A 256 4.58 -12.01 -28.47
CA SER A 256 4.09 -12.74 -27.31
C SER A 256 2.68 -12.31 -26.94
N VAL A 257 1.81 -13.30 -26.72
CA VAL A 257 0.45 -13.07 -26.25
C VAL A 257 0.30 -13.72 -24.88
N MET A 258 0.10 -12.87 -23.87
CA MET A 258 -0.15 -13.32 -22.50
C MET A 258 -1.63 -13.19 -22.18
N PHE A 259 -2.35 -14.30 -22.12
CA PHE A 259 -3.73 -14.33 -21.60
C PHE A 259 -3.70 -14.34 -20.09
N TYR A 260 -4.61 -13.60 -19.45
CA TYR A 260 -4.71 -13.56 -17.99
C TYR A 260 -6.10 -13.16 -17.50
N SER A 261 -6.39 -13.49 -16.24
CA SER A 261 -7.60 -13.04 -15.55
C SER A 261 -7.39 -11.69 -14.87
N THR A 262 -8.36 -10.79 -15.03
CA THR A 262 -8.42 -9.54 -14.24
C THR A 262 -8.90 -9.82 -12.81
N SER A 263 -8.75 -8.86 -11.91
CA SER A 263 -9.25 -8.96 -10.52
C SER A 263 -10.75 -9.25 -10.41
N TYR A 264 -11.52 -8.97 -11.46
CA TYR A 264 -12.96 -9.24 -11.56
C TYR A 264 -13.29 -10.58 -12.25
N GLY A 265 -12.28 -11.42 -12.50
CA GLY A 265 -12.45 -12.72 -13.16
C GLY A 265 -12.65 -12.65 -14.68
N ASN A 266 -12.48 -11.48 -15.30
CA ASN A 266 -12.63 -11.34 -16.75
C ASN A 266 -11.33 -11.69 -17.46
N LEU A 267 -11.44 -12.40 -18.58
CA LEU A 267 -10.33 -12.67 -19.46
C LEU A 267 -9.87 -11.40 -20.18
N SER A 268 -8.55 -11.25 -20.29
CA SER A 268 -7.89 -10.24 -21.11
C SER A 268 -6.59 -10.84 -21.64
N PHE A 269 -6.03 -10.27 -22.70
CA PHE A 269 -4.68 -10.62 -23.11
C PHE A 269 -3.81 -9.38 -23.28
N LYS A 270 -2.53 -9.53 -22.99
CA LYS A 270 -1.52 -8.55 -23.31
C LYS A 270 -0.81 -9.01 -24.56
N PHE A 271 -0.77 -8.15 -25.56
CA PHE A 271 0.03 -8.34 -26.75
C PHE A 271 1.34 -7.57 -26.60
N ASP A 272 2.47 -8.25 -26.78
CA ASP A 272 3.79 -7.67 -26.62
C ASP A 272 4.78 -8.18 -27.67
N TYR A 273 5.89 -7.46 -27.84
CA TYR A 273 7.03 -7.92 -28.64
C TYR A 273 8.25 -8.08 -27.76
N ASN A 274 9.14 -8.95 -28.22
CA ASN A 274 10.26 -9.49 -27.46
C ASN A 274 11.61 -9.01 -28.01
N TYR A 275 11.76 -7.72 -28.31
CA TYR A 275 13.05 -7.12 -28.70
C TYR A 275 13.78 -6.55 -27.49
N LEU A 276 15.06 -6.90 -27.34
CA LEU A 276 15.93 -6.46 -26.26
C LEU A 276 17.19 -5.82 -26.84
N ILE A 277 17.58 -4.65 -26.32
CA ILE A 277 18.92 -4.13 -26.57
C ILE A 277 19.89 -4.88 -25.65
N THR A 278 20.84 -5.56 -26.26
CA THR A 278 21.86 -6.35 -25.58
C THR A 278 23.08 -5.52 -25.25
N ASP A 279 23.47 -4.61 -26.15
CA ASP A 279 24.63 -3.74 -25.98
C ASP A 279 24.48 -2.41 -26.74
N LEU A 280 25.24 -1.39 -26.33
CA LEU A 280 25.29 -0.08 -26.98
C LEU A 280 26.69 0.51 -26.87
N GLU A 281 27.28 0.88 -28.00
CA GLU A 281 28.65 1.41 -28.07
C GLU A 281 28.82 2.55 -29.07
N ILE A 282 29.94 3.26 -28.99
CA ILE A 282 30.39 4.20 -30.02
C ILE A 282 31.48 3.52 -30.85
N ASP A 283 31.32 3.54 -32.16
CA ASP A 283 32.37 3.20 -33.12
C ASP A 283 32.48 4.33 -34.16
N GLY A 284 33.63 5.01 -34.16
CA GLY A 284 33.88 6.21 -34.94
C GLY A 284 32.78 7.27 -34.74
N ASP A 285 32.12 7.66 -35.83
CA ASP A 285 31.06 8.67 -35.83
C ASP A 285 29.65 8.11 -35.58
N ASN A 286 29.52 6.86 -35.08
CA ASN A 286 28.23 6.19 -34.93
C ASN A 286 28.01 5.64 -33.52
N ILE A 287 26.76 5.73 -33.05
CA ILE A 287 26.24 4.95 -31.94
C ILE A 287 25.70 3.64 -32.51
N ILE A 288 26.34 2.54 -32.15
CA ILE A 288 25.93 1.19 -32.50
C ILE A 288 25.04 0.64 -31.40
N ILE A 289 23.87 0.12 -31.80
CA ILE A 289 22.91 -0.54 -30.91
C ILE A 289 22.79 -1.98 -31.34
N ASN A 290 23.18 -2.89 -30.45
CA ASN A 290 23.02 -4.32 -30.63
C ASN A 290 21.73 -4.78 -29.95
N GLY A 291 20.93 -5.57 -30.65
CA GLY A 291 19.71 -6.12 -30.07
C GLY A 291 19.31 -7.45 -30.67
N GLU A 292 18.57 -8.21 -29.87
CA GLU A 292 18.12 -9.56 -30.22
C GLU A 292 16.64 -9.73 -29.90
N PHE A 293 15.99 -10.66 -30.62
CA PHE A 293 14.67 -11.14 -30.25
C PHE A 293 14.83 -12.31 -29.26
N LEU A 294 14.13 -12.26 -28.12
CA LEU A 294 14.32 -13.18 -26.97
C LEU A 294 14.14 -14.68 -27.27
N ASN A 295 13.62 -15.05 -28.45
CA ASN A 295 13.42 -16.44 -28.87
C ASN A 295 14.54 -16.98 -29.80
N GLY A 296 15.61 -16.22 -30.05
CA GLY A 296 16.74 -16.65 -30.89
C GLY A 296 16.38 -16.79 -32.37
N ILE A 297 15.37 -16.04 -32.83
CA ILE A 297 14.88 -16.09 -34.20
C ILE A 297 15.60 -15.06 -35.03
N ASP A 298 16.34 -15.56 -36.00
CA ASP A 298 17.00 -14.77 -37.01
C ASP A 298 15.97 -14.37 -38.08
N ILE A 299 15.36 -13.21 -37.89
CA ILE A 299 14.46 -12.61 -38.88
C ILE A 299 15.21 -12.16 -40.15
N PHE A 300 16.54 -12.15 -40.14
CA PHE A 300 17.37 -11.72 -41.26
C PHE A 300 17.60 -12.85 -42.28
N SER A 301 17.51 -14.12 -41.85
CA SER A 301 17.66 -15.31 -42.71
C SER A 301 16.36 -16.00 -43.12
N ASN A 302 15.21 -15.63 -42.54
CA ASN A 302 13.96 -16.36 -42.72
C ASN A 302 13.21 -15.92 -44.00
N GLU A 303 13.46 -16.59 -45.14
CA GLU A 303 12.74 -16.36 -46.41
C GLU A 303 11.21 -16.51 -46.27
N ASP A 304 10.73 -17.34 -45.33
CA ASP A 304 9.31 -17.61 -45.08
C ASP A 304 8.51 -16.40 -44.56
N MET A 305 9.16 -15.36 -43.99
CA MET A 305 8.44 -14.12 -43.61
C MET A 305 8.18 -13.19 -44.80
N LYS A 306 9.02 -13.25 -45.85
CA LYS A 306 8.92 -12.39 -47.05
C LYS A 306 7.79 -12.80 -48.00
N ASP A 307 7.30 -14.04 -47.91
CA ASP A 307 6.22 -14.56 -48.77
C ASP A 307 4.83 -14.46 -48.13
N SER A 308 4.73 -13.92 -46.91
CA SER A 308 3.44 -13.56 -46.31
C SER A 308 3.00 -12.17 -46.78
N THR A 309 1.70 -11.95 -46.98
CA THR A 309 1.10 -10.63 -47.31
C THR A 309 1.36 -9.54 -46.26
N PHE A 310 2.14 -9.84 -45.23
CA PHE A 310 2.36 -9.07 -44.04
C PHE A 310 3.87 -9.00 -43.68
N SER A 311 4.59 -8.09 -44.32
CA SER A 311 6.02 -7.82 -44.03
C SER A 311 6.19 -6.46 -43.35
N PRO A 312 6.11 -6.37 -42.01
CA PRO A 312 6.35 -5.12 -41.30
C PRO A 312 7.84 -4.80 -41.21
N ASN A 313 8.19 -3.52 -41.33
CA ASN A 313 9.54 -3.03 -41.06
C ASN A 313 9.67 -2.71 -39.57
N PHE A 314 10.82 -3.05 -38.99
CA PHE A 314 11.12 -2.82 -37.58
C PHE A 314 12.09 -1.67 -37.43
N PHE A 315 11.90 -0.83 -36.42
CA PHE A 315 12.73 0.35 -36.22
C PHE A 315 13.13 0.52 -34.75
N ILE A 316 14.31 1.06 -34.53
CA ILE A 316 14.66 1.70 -33.27
C ILE A 316 14.35 3.20 -33.42
N GLU A 317 13.59 3.77 -32.50
CA GLU A 317 13.30 5.20 -32.41
C GLU A 317 13.93 5.76 -31.13
N ILE A 318 14.73 6.81 -31.27
CA ILE A 318 15.30 7.57 -30.15
C ILE A 318 14.54 8.89 -30.07
N LYS A 319 13.95 9.17 -28.91
CA LYS A 319 13.15 10.38 -28.68
C LYS A 319 13.76 11.25 -27.59
N ASN A 320 14.00 12.52 -27.90
CA ASN A 320 14.31 13.52 -26.88
C ASN A 320 13.06 13.77 -26.01
N ARG A 321 13.21 13.65 -24.69
CA ARG A 321 12.11 13.77 -23.73
C ARG A 321 11.53 15.18 -23.65
N TYR A 322 12.37 16.19 -23.86
CA TYR A 322 12.00 17.61 -23.74
C TYR A 322 11.43 18.16 -25.05
N SER A 323 12.18 18.06 -26.15
CA SER A 323 11.76 18.63 -27.44
C SER A 323 10.74 17.75 -28.16
N GLY A 324 10.71 16.45 -27.86
CA GLY A 324 9.86 15.48 -28.54
C GLY A 324 10.34 15.08 -29.93
N GLN A 325 11.44 15.68 -30.42
CA GLN A 325 12.13 15.33 -31.65
C GLN A 325 12.64 13.88 -31.60
N ARG A 326 12.75 13.26 -32.78
CA ARG A 326 13.03 11.83 -32.90
C ARG A 326 13.90 11.55 -34.12
N ILE A 327 14.72 10.54 -33.97
CA ILE A 327 15.42 9.87 -35.07
C ILE A 327 15.04 8.40 -35.03
N GLU A 328 14.93 7.78 -36.20
CA GLU A 328 14.61 6.36 -36.31
C GLU A 328 15.49 5.67 -37.35
N ARG A 329 15.75 4.38 -37.12
CA ARG A 329 16.53 3.52 -38.00
C ARG A 329 15.86 2.16 -38.13
N GLU A 330 15.80 1.68 -39.36
CA GLU A 330 15.30 0.35 -39.67
C GLU A 330 16.28 -0.71 -39.18
N ILE A 331 15.77 -1.78 -38.59
CA ILE A 331 16.54 -2.90 -38.06
C ILE A 331 16.70 -3.89 -39.21
N LEU A 332 17.86 -3.85 -39.86
CA LEU A 332 18.22 -4.71 -41.00
C LEU A 332 19.15 -5.87 -40.62
N SER A 333 19.75 -5.82 -39.43
CA SER A 333 20.56 -6.85 -38.79
C SER A 333 20.45 -6.71 -37.26
N GLU A 334 21.14 -7.57 -36.50
CA GLU A 334 21.24 -7.45 -35.03
C GLU A 334 21.88 -6.11 -34.59
N GLU A 335 22.55 -5.44 -35.53
CA GLU A 335 23.25 -4.17 -35.33
C GLU A 335 22.48 -3.03 -36.00
N THR A 336 22.18 -1.97 -35.24
CA THR A 336 21.55 -0.76 -35.77
C THR A 336 22.39 0.46 -35.40
N SER A 337 22.82 1.23 -36.39
CA SER A 337 23.70 2.39 -36.18
C SER A 337 22.98 3.73 -36.40
N PHE A 338 23.27 4.70 -35.52
CA PHE A 338 22.85 6.09 -35.61
C PHE A 338 24.09 6.98 -35.70
N SER A 339 24.15 7.91 -36.65
CA SER A 339 25.27 8.85 -36.69
C SER A 339 25.20 9.79 -35.49
N LEU A 340 26.36 10.16 -34.96
CA LEU A 340 26.45 11.10 -33.85
C LEU A 340 25.90 12.46 -34.22
N THR A 341 26.09 12.90 -35.47
CA THR A 341 25.54 14.16 -35.98
C THR A 341 24.00 14.17 -35.86
N GLU A 342 23.33 13.12 -36.32
CA GLU A 342 21.86 13.03 -36.21
C GLU A 342 21.38 12.94 -34.76
N PHE A 343 22.13 12.24 -33.90
CA PHE A 343 21.82 12.20 -32.48
C PHE A 343 21.96 13.57 -31.83
N LEU A 344 23.02 14.31 -32.15
CA LEU A 344 23.30 15.64 -31.62
C LEU A 344 22.32 16.71 -32.14
N GLU A 345 21.80 16.57 -33.36
CA GLU A 345 20.77 17.47 -33.91
C GLU A 345 19.49 17.47 -33.09
N ILE A 346 19.12 16.33 -32.49
CA ILE A 346 17.95 16.24 -31.62
C ILE A 346 18.27 16.50 -30.14
N ALA A 347 19.49 16.94 -29.83
CA ALA A 347 20.01 17.03 -28.46
C ALA A 347 19.80 18.37 -27.74
N ASP A 348 18.66 19.01 -27.97
CA ASP A 348 18.21 20.24 -27.29
C ASP A 348 17.88 20.06 -25.79
N GLY A 349 18.29 18.95 -25.19
CA GLY A 349 18.00 18.62 -23.79
C GLY A 349 18.79 17.40 -23.30
N LYS A 350 18.68 17.10 -22.01
CA LYS A 350 19.54 16.12 -21.35
C LYS A 350 19.07 14.68 -21.38
N PHE A 351 17.85 14.34 -21.83
CA PHE A 351 17.33 12.98 -21.67
C PHE A 351 16.65 12.42 -22.92
N PHE A 352 17.01 11.19 -23.27
CA PHE A 352 16.51 10.46 -24.44
C PHE A 352 15.90 9.13 -24.02
N ASP A 353 14.83 8.75 -24.68
CA ASP A 353 14.09 7.52 -24.44
C ASP A 353 14.11 6.64 -25.71
N PHE A 354 14.33 5.35 -25.54
CA PHE A 354 14.39 4.38 -26.63
C PHE A 354 13.05 3.68 -26.83
N TYR A 355 12.65 3.53 -28.08
CA TYR A 355 11.42 2.83 -28.49
C TYR A 355 11.72 1.83 -29.59
N PHE A 356 11.10 0.66 -29.50
CA PHE A 356 10.99 -0.29 -30.59
C PHE A 356 9.70 0.03 -31.34
N LYS A 357 9.81 0.34 -32.63
CA LYS A 357 8.71 0.76 -33.51
C LYS A 357 8.54 -0.26 -34.64
N ILE A 358 7.31 -0.39 -35.11
CA ILE A 358 6.91 -1.34 -36.15
C ILE A 358 6.03 -0.58 -37.12
N SER A 359 6.37 -0.62 -38.40
CA SER A 359 5.69 0.16 -39.42
C SER A 359 5.57 -0.58 -40.76
N ASN A 360 4.41 -0.45 -41.42
CA ASN A 360 4.18 -0.73 -42.84
C ASN A 360 3.00 0.14 -43.34
N ASP A 361 2.45 -0.15 -44.52
CA ASP A 361 1.32 0.59 -45.11
C ASP A 361 0.05 0.60 -44.24
N SER A 362 -0.13 -0.39 -43.35
CA SER A 362 -1.31 -0.54 -42.49
C SER A 362 -1.05 -0.27 -41.01
N ILE A 363 0.21 -0.24 -40.57
CA ILE A 363 0.60 -0.29 -39.15
C ILE A 363 1.66 0.74 -38.85
N ASN A 364 1.50 1.42 -37.72
CA ASN A 364 2.52 2.31 -37.18
C ASN A 364 2.36 2.38 -35.66
N THR A 365 3.13 1.57 -34.93
CA THR A 365 3.08 1.50 -33.47
C THR A 365 4.46 1.41 -32.84
N LYS A 366 4.57 1.71 -31.55
CA LYS A 366 5.84 1.65 -30.82
C LYS A 366 5.68 1.36 -29.33
N LYS A 367 6.74 0.81 -28.74
CA LYS A 367 6.85 0.53 -27.31
C LYS A 367 8.21 0.94 -26.79
N ARG A 368 8.23 1.47 -25.57
CA ARG A 368 9.49 1.82 -24.89
C ARG A 368 10.35 0.58 -24.65
N ILE A 369 11.61 0.63 -25.04
CA ILE A 369 12.59 -0.42 -24.81
C ILE A 369 12.91 -0.49 -23.31
N ARG A 370 13.05 -1.72 -22.79
CA ARG A 370 13.38 -1.97 -21.39
C ARG A 370 14.89 -1.90 -21.18
N PHE A 371 15.29 -1.38 -20.02
CA PHE A 371 16.70 -1.43 -19.62
C PHE A 371 17.09 -2.89 -19.36
N SER A 372 18.19 -3.31 -19.97
CA SER A 372 18.71 -4.68 -19.90
C SER A 372 19.92 -4.72 -18.98
N SER A 373 20.00 -5.71 -18.09
CA SER A 373 21.22 -5.97 -17.32
C SER A 373 22.36 -6.53 -18.16
N LYS A 374 22.11 -6.89 -19.43
CA LYS A 374 23.14 -7.32 -20.37
C LYS A 374 23.99 -6.17 -20.91
N ILE A 375 23.56 -4.92 -20.73
CA ILE A 375 24.30 -3.75 -21.19
C ILE A 375 25.52 -3.58 -20.28
N GLU A 376 26.71 -3.87 -20.80
CA GLU A 376 27.95 -3.86 -20.03
C GLU A 376 28.50 -2.44 -19.81
N LYS A 377 28.26 -1.51 -20.75
CA LYS A 377 28.73 -0.12 -20.68
C LYS A 377 27.60 0.82 -20.29
N LEU A 378 27.75 1.53 -19.15
CA LEU A 378 26.78 2.53 -18.68
C LEU A 378 27.11 3.96 -19.10
N LYS A 379 28.29 4.19 -19.68
CA LYS A 379 28.79 5.53 -20.01
C LYS A 379 29.72 5.46 -21.21
N PHE A 380 29.61 6.45 -22.09
CA PHE A 380 30.55 6.65 -23.19
C PHE A 380 30.69 8.14 -23.50
N THR A 381 31.83 8.52 -24.07
CA THR A 381 32.28 9.91 -24.13
C THR A 381 32.52 10.33 -25.57
N LEU A 382 32.01 11.52 -25.91
CA LEU A 382 32.16 12.13 -27.22
C LEU A 382 32.98 13.40 -27.11
N LYS A 383 34.25 13.30 -27.50
CA LYS A 383 35.24 14.39 -27.35
C LYS A 383 34.89 15.59 -28.22
N GLU A 384 34.53 15.34 -29.47
CA GLU A 384 34.25 16.38 -30.47
C GLU A 384 33.05 17.26 -30.08
N ALA A 385 32.14 16.75 -29.26
CA ALA A 385 30.94 17.46 -28.83
C ALA A 385 30.99 17.99 -27.38
N LYS A 386 32.08 17.75 -26.64
CA LYS A 386 32.19 18.02 -25.18
C LYS A 386 31.11 17.32 -24.34
N LYS A 387 30.66 16.13 -24.74
CA LYS A 387 29.49 15.47 -24.15
C LYS A 387 29.76 14.05 -23.67
N ILE A 388 29.16 13.70 -22.54
CA ILE A 388 29.11 12.35 -22.00
C ILE A 388 27.67 11.84 -22.05
N PHE A 389 27.52 10.61 -22.53
CA PHE A 389 26.27 9.88 -22.52
C PHE A 389 26.27 8.89 -21.37
N ILE A 390 25.23 8.92 -20.55
CA ILE A 390 25.06 8.03 -19.40
C ILE A 390 23.77 7.25 -19.59
N LEU A 391 23.86 5.93 -19.73
CA LEU A 391 22.71 5.06 -19.79
C LEU A 391 22.15 4.83 -18.39
N TYR A 392 20.82 4.82 -18.27
CA TYR A 392 20.17 4.52 -17.00
C TYR A 392 18.80 3.87 -17.20
N SER A 393 18.40 3.08 -16.19
CA SER A 393 17.04 2.58 -16.08
C SER A 393 16.15 3.64 -15.43
N THR A 394 15.03 3.97 -16.08
CA THR A 394 13.98 4.76 -15.41
C THR A 394 13.28 3.97 -14.30
N ILE A 395 12.52 4.66 -13.45
CA ILE A 395 11.70 4.06 -12.37
C ILE A 395 10.71 2.99 -12.86
N HIS A 396 10.36 3.02 -14.15
CA HIS A 396 9.46 2.06 -14.78
C HIS A 396 10.21 0.98 -15.58
N GLY A 397 11.54 0.92 -15.47
CA GLY A 397 12.41 -0.07 -16.12
C GLY A 397 12.67 0.19 -17.61
N GLY A 398 12.39 1.39 -18.12
CA GLY A 398 12.68 1.77 -19.50
C GLY A 398 14.12 2.26 -19.67
N LEU A 399 14.74 1.90 -20.80
CA LEU A 399 16.07 2.36 -21.19
C LEU A 399 16.04 3.85 -21.56
N SER A 400 16.98 4.60 -21.01
CA SER A 400 17.18 6.01 -21.30
C SER A 400 18.65 6.37 -21.31
N ILE A 401 18.97 7.44 -22.03
CA ILE A 401 20.30 8.07 -22.02
C ILE A 401 20.16 9.48 -21.45
N SER A 402 21.10 9.89 -20.60
CA SER A 402 21.31 11.28 -20.25
C SER A 402 22.55 11.85 -20.92
N LEU A 403 22.47 13.12 -21.27
CA LEU A 403 23.53 13.87 -21.93
C LEU A 403 24.02 14.97 -21.00
N GLU A 404 25.31 14.93 -20.69
CA GLU A 404 25.98 15.90 -19.85
C GLU A 404 27.11 16.56 -20.63
N GLU A 405 27.11 17.89 -20.64
CA GLU A 405 28.24 18.66 -21.17
C GLU A 405 29.27 18.79 -20.04
N LYS A 406 30.51 18.40 -20.34
CA LYS A 406 31.58 18.34 -19.35
C LYS A 406 32.89 18.85 -19.92
N ASP A 407 33.69 19.48 -19.06
CA ASP A 407 35.03 19.96 -19.44
C ASP A 407 36.04 18.81 -19.59
N PHE A 408 35.85 17.75 -18.82
CA PHE A 408 36.68 16.56 -18.85
C PHE A 408 35.85 15.36 -18.39
N ASP A 409 36.34 14.18 -18.75
CA ASP A 409 35.86 12.91 -18.25
C ASP A 409 36.89 12.29 -17.32
N MET A 410 36.44 11.60 -16.26
CA MET A 410 37.33 10.80 -15.42
C MET A 410 36.70 9.46 -15.08
N ASP A 411 37.58 8.47 -14.93
CA ASP A 411 37.25 7.14 -14.44
C ASP A 411 38.27 6.70 -13.39
N ILE A 412 37.77 6.29 -12.22
CA ILE A 412 38.58 5.57 -11.25
C ILE A 412 38.72 4.12 -11.74
N THR A 413 39.93 3.59 -11.73
CA THR A 413 40.22 2.21 -12.15
C THR A 413 40.64 1.33 -10.98
N HIS A 414 41.17 1.92 -9.90
CA HIS A 414 41.64 1.20 -8.72
C HIS A 414 41.39 1.99 -7.45
N LEU A 415 40.92 1.31 -6.40
CA LEU A 415 40.79 1.81 -5.04
C LEU A 415 41.35 0.77 -4.08
N GLU A 416 42.22 1.18 -3.16
CA GLU A 416 42.86 0.27 -2.21
C GLU A 416 43.14 0.96 -0.87
N ASN A 417 42.98 0.23 0.23
CA ASN A 417 43.46 0.67 1.54
C ASN A 417 44.95 0.31 1.67
N VAL A 418 45.82 1.31 1.76
CA VAL A 418 47.25 1.17 1.99
C VAL A 418 47.62 1.88 3.28
N ASN A 419 47.97 1.13 4.33
CA ASN A 419 48.35 1.68 5.65
C ASN A 419 47.35 2.70 6.23
N ASN A 420 46.05 2.38 6.16
CA ASN A 420 44.95 3.24 6.62
C ASN A 420 44.79 4.55 5.83
N VAL A 421 45.21 4.53 4.57
CA VAL A 421 45.05 5.62 3.61
C VAL A 421 44.42 5.06 2.35
N LEU A 422 43.52 5.82 1.72
CA LEU A 422 42.94 5.38 0.45
C LEU A 422 43.86 5.75 -0.71
N LEU A 423 44.37 4.73 -1.40
CA LEU A 423 45.01 4.87 -2.70
C LEU A 423 43.93 4.92 -3.79
N VAL A 424 44.00 5.93 -4.65
CA VAL A 424 43.13 6.10 -5.82
C VAL A 424 43.98 6.13 -7.08
N LYS A 425 43.62 5.30 -8.06
CA LYS A 425 44.18 5.37 -9.42
C LYS A 425 43.06 5.46 -10.43
N GLY A 426 43.34 6.13 -11.53
CA GLY A 426 42.37 6.27 -12.61
C GLY A 426 42.97 6.94 -13.82
N ASN A 427 42.08 7.25 -14.75
CA ASN A 427 42.41 7.98 -15.97
C ASN A 427 41.43 9.13 -16.13
N PHE A 428 41.88 10.20 -16.78
CA PHE A 428 40.99 11.28 -17.20
C PHE A 428 41.23 11.61 -18.67
N SER A 429 40.25 12.23 -19.31
CA SER A 429 40.40 12.77 -20.65
C SER A 429 39.78 14.16 -20.72
N VAL A 430 40.55 15.13 -21.19
CA VAL A 430 40.05 16.48 -21.42
C VAL A 430 39.13 16.47 -22.63
N LEU A 431 37.94 17.05 -22.47
CA LEU A 431 36.95 17.22 -23.53
C LEU A 431 36.90 18.66 -24.01
N ASN A 432 37.19 19.61 -23.13
CA ASN A 432 37.23 21.02 -23.45
C ASN A 432 38.59 21.42 -24.04
N GLU A 433 38.62 21.74 -25.33
CA GLU A 433 39.82 22.21 -26.05
C GLU A 433 40.45 23.49 -25.47
N ASP A 434 39.71 24.27 -24.68
CA ASP A 434 40.23 25.45 -23.99
C ASP A 434 41.21 25.09 -22.86
N ILE A 435 41.19 23.84 -22.38
CA ILE A 435 42.14 23.31 -21.39
C ILE A 435 43.39 22.85 -22.14
N THR A 436 44.39 23.72 -22.17
CA THR A 436 45.57 23.53 -23.03
C THR A 436 46.81 23.08 -22.27
N ASN A 437 46.87 23.37 -20.97
CA ASN A 437 48.05 23.05 -20.16
C ASN A 437 47.68 22.65 -18.73
N ILE A 438 47.50 21.35 -18.51
CA ILE A 438 47.18 20.82 -17.18
C ILE A 438 48.39 20.98 -16.26
N SER A 439 48.30 21.92 -15.32
CA SER A 439 49.37 22.22 -14.35
C SER A 439 49.28 21.36 -13.08
N LYS A 440 48.07 20.93 -12.72
CA LYS A 440 47.78 20.15 -11.51
C LYS A 440 46.49 19.36 -11.68
N VAL A 441 46.45 18.18 -11.09
CA VAL A 441 45.26 17.36 -10.92
C VAL A 441 45.07 17.04 -9.44
N SER A 442 43.84 17.03 -8.96
CA SER A 442 43.53 16.74 -7.57
C SER A 442 42.14 16.16 -7.36
N ILE A 443 41.93 15.61 -6.16
CA ILE A 443 40.61 15.29 -5.63
C ILE A 443 40.31 16.25 -4.48
N ILE A 444 39.06 16.68 -4.37
CA ILE A 444 38.59 17.48 -3.24
C ILE A 444 37.28 16.92 -2.70
N GLY A 445 37.17 16.86 -1.38
CA GLY A 445 35.93 16.51 -0.70
C GLY A 445 35.04 17.73 -0.51
N LYS A 446 33.72 17.56 -0.59
CA LYS A 446 32.75 18.57 -0.19
C LYS A 446 31.73 18.01 0.79
N TYR A 447 31.49 18.75 1.87
CA TYR A 447 30.40 18.45 2.80
C TYR A 447 29.05 18.75 2.14
N ARG A 448 27.98 18.18 2.69
CA ARG A 448 26.61 18.46 2.22
C ARG A 448 26.24 19.95 2.24
N PHE A 449 26.84 20.74 3.14
CA PHE A 449 26.61 22.18 3.26
C PHE A 449 27.48 23.02 2.30
N GLY A 450 28.26 22.38 1.43
CA GLY A 450 29.05 23.03 0.38
C GLY A 450 30.45 23.48 0.80
N LEU A 451 30.84 23.29 2.06
CA LEU A 451 32.21 23.50 2.51
C LEU A 451 33.15 22.49 1.84
N GLU A 452 34.33 22.94 1.43
CA GLU A 452 35.37 22.08 0.84
C GLU A 452 36.32 21.57 1.93
N THR A 453 36.82 20.35 1.76
CA THR A 453 37.93 19.81 2.57
C THR A 453 39.26 20.37 2.06
N ASN A 454 40.37 19.95 2.67
CA ASN A 454 41.67 20.03 2.02
C ASN A 454 41.64 19.32 0.65
N GLU A 455 42.48 19.83 -0.25
CA GLU A 455 42.66 19.33 -1.60
C GLU A 455 43.77 18.27 -1.62
N PHE A 456 43.50 17.12 -2.26
CA PHE A 456 44.39 15.98 -2.36
C PHE A 456 45.07 15.99 -3.73
N PRO A 457 46.32 16.46 -3.86
CA PRO A 457 47.02 16.46 -5.13
C PRO A 457 47.27 15.02 -5.60
N LEU A 458 47.15 14.80 -6.91
CA LEU A 458 47.41 13.52 -7.56
C LEU A 458 48.63 13.67 -8.47
N ASP A 459 49.51 12.69 -8.43
CA ASP A 459 50.54 12.54 -9.44
C ASP A 459 49.87 12.09 -10.74
N PHE A 460 50.27 12.66 -11.88
CA PHE A 460 49.73 12.27 -13.18
C PHE A 460 50.80 12.24 -14.26
N ILE A 461 50.71 11.27 -15.16
CA ILE A 461 51.57 11.13 -16.34
C ILE A 461 50.67 10.96 -17.55
N GLY A 462 50.67 11.95 -18.44
CA GLY A 462 49.71 12.01 -19.53
C GLY A 462 48.28 12.12 -18.97
N ASN A 463 47.50 11.06 -19.15
CA ASN A 463 46.10 10.99 -18.75
C ASN A 463 45.85 10.05 -17.56
N GLU A 464 46.89 9.36 -17.09
CA GLU A 464 46.80 8.46 -15.94
C GLU A 464 47.12 9.24 -14.67
N PHE A 465 46.40 8.99 -13.59
CA PHE A 465 46.63 9.61 -12.29
C PHE A 465 46.69 8.57 -11.17
N GLU A 466 47.47 8.88 -10.14
CA GLU A 466 47.59 8.12 -8.92
C GLU A 466 47.83 9.07 -7.74
N GLY A 467 47.23 8.76 -6.59
CA GLY A 467 47.52 9.48 -5.37
C GLY A 467 46.73 8.95 -4.18
N PHE A 468 46.97 9.57 -3.04
CA PHE A 468 46.39 9.17 -1.77
C PHE A 468 45.38 10.20 -1.28
N ILE A 469 44.27 9.71 -0.72
CA ILE A 469 43.32 10.52 0.05
C ILE A 469 43.52 10.15 1.53
N ASP A 470 44.16 11.05 2.27
CA ASP A 470 44.51 10.89 3.69
C ASP A 470 44.13 12.14 4.51
N ASN A 471 44.37 12.11 5.82
CA ASN A 471 44.50 13.31 6.68
C ASN A 471 43.62 14.51 6.30
N PHE A 472 42.31 14.30 6.28
CA PHE A 472 41.36 15.39 6.11
C PHE A 472 41.55 16.44 7.21
N ASP A 473 41.69 17.71 6.83
CA ASP A 473 41.68 18.81 7.78
C ASP A 473 40.24 19.25 8.01
N PHE A 474 39.76 19.00 9.23
CA PHE A 474 38.36 19.06 9.58
C PHE A 474 37.99 20.31 10.41
N GLY A 475 38.99 21.10 10.85
CA GLY A 475 38.77 22.18 11.82
C GLY A 475 38.06 21.70 13.10
N ASP A 476 37.18 22.54 13.67
CA ASP A 476 36.40 22.25 14.89
C ASP A 476 35.06 21.51 14.61
N LEU A 477 34.89 20.86 13.46
CA LEU A 477 33.63 20.19 13.08
C LEU A 477 33.51 18.79 13.71
N ASP A 478 32.34 18.48 14.27
CA ASP A 478 32.01 17.11 14.69
C ASP A 478 31.85 16.21 13.46
N LEU A 479 32.64 15.13 13.41
CA LEU A 479 32.80 14.27 12.25
C LEU A 479 31.85 13.09 12.21
N LEU A 480 31.18 12.79 13.32
CA LEU A 480 30.40 11.59 13.42
C LEU A 480 29.17 11.65 12.50
N ASP A 481 28.99 10.61 11.70
CA ASP A 481 27.93 10.45 10.71
C ASP A 481 27.92 11.49 9.58
N THR A 482 29.10 12.03 9.25
CA THR A 482 29.27 12.98 8.16
C THR A 482 29.50 12.30 6.80
N ARG A 483 28.82 12.79 5.76
CA ARG A 483 29.06 12.41 4.35
C ARG A 483 29.86 13.49 3.63
N ILE A 484 30.89 13.07 2.91
CA ILE A 484 31.72 13.89 2.02
C ILE A 484 31.61 13.34 0.60
N ASP A 485 31.22 14.18 -0.35
CA ASP A 485 31.20 13.84 -1.78
C ASP A 485 32.50 14.28 -2.45
N PHE A 486 33.11 13.41 -3.27
CA PHE A 486 34.38 13.73 -3.92
C PHE A 486 34.23 14.29 -5.32
N TYR A 487 35.02 15.32 -5.61
CA TYR A 487 35.13 15.96 -6.91
C TYR A 487 36.56 15.80 -7.41
N PHE A 488 36.70 15.55 -8.70
CA PHE A 488 37.99 15.62 -9.37
C PHE A 488 38.18 17.04 -9.89
N ARG A 489 39.39 17.55 -9.85
CA ARG A 489 39.71 18.91 -10.25
C ARG A 489 40.98 18.94 -11.11
N ILE A 490 40.90 19.66 -12.23
CA ILE A 490 42.00 19.89 -13.17
C ILE A 490 42.29 21.39 -13.20
N TYR A 491 43.57 21.76 -13.14
CA TYR A 491 44.02 23.16 -13.22
C TYR A 491 44.68 23.44 -14.57
N ASP A 492 44.29 24.55 -15.21
CA ASP A 492 45.01 25.19 -16.30
C ASP A 492 45.57 26.53 -15.80
N GLY A 493 46.80 26.50 -15.30
CA GLY A 493 47.39 27.62 -14.56
C GLY A 493 46.62 27.91 -13.26
N GLU A 494 46.01 29.10 -13.19
CA GLU A 494 45.21 29.56 -12.03
C GLU A 494 43.71 29.22 -12.16
N VAL A 495 43.25 28.83 -13.35
CA VAL A 495 41.85 28.46 -13.59
C VAL A 495 41.70 26.97 -13.30
N PHE A 496 40.63 26.59 -12.60
CA PHE A 496 40.32 25.19 -12.36
C PHE A 496 38.95 24.80 -12.90
N TYR A 497 38.86 23.55 -13.32
CA TYR A 497 37.63 22.88 -13.73
C TYR A 497 37.42 21.71 -12.78
N GLN A 498 36.18 21.45 -12.37
CA GLN A 498 35.89 20.35 -11.45
C GLN A 498 34.58 19.67 -11.80
N ASP A 499 34.49 18.38 -11.50
CA ASP A 499 33.23 17.65 -11.57
C ASP A 499 33.17 16.55 -10.50
N LEU A 500 31.94 16.16 -10.14
CA LEU A 500 31.68 15.09 -9.19
C LEU A 500 32.24 13.78 -9.74
N ILE A 501 32.89 12.99 -8.88
CA ILE A 501 33.40 11.69 -9.27
C ILE A 501 32.23 10.70 -9.34
N TYR A 502 32.02 10.14 -10.53
CA TYR A 502 31.05 9.07 -10.77
C TYR A 502 31.76 7.73 -10.92
N LEU A 503 31.24 6.70 -10.26
CA LEU A 503 31.75 5.34 -10.27
C LEU A 503 30.98 4.44 -11.25
N SER A 504 30.30 5.01 -12.25
CA SER A 504 29.51 4.24 -13.23
C SER A 504 30.36 3.25 -14.02
N ASN A 505 31.67 3.52 -14.16
CA ASN A 505 32.64 2.66 -14.83
C ASN A 505 33.51 1.85 -13.84
N PHE A 506 33.34 2.05 -12.53
CA PHE A 506 34.16 1.42 -11.49
C PHE A 506 33.45 0.20 -10.90
N LYS A 507 33.86 -1.01 -11.31
CA LYS A 507 33.27 -2.33 -10.94
C LYS A 507 31.74 -2.40 -11.11
N SER A 508 31.22 -3.46 -11.74
CA SER A 508 29.76 -3.67 -11.74
C SER A 508 29.29 -3.91 -10.29
N ILE A 509 28.65 -2.92 -9.68
CA ILE A 509 27.97 -3.08 -8.39
C ILE A 509 26.72 -3.93 -8.65
N VAL A 510 26.81 -5.23 -8.35
CA VAL A 510 25.71 -6.18 -8.56
C VAL A 510 24.79 -6.18 -7.35
N ASN A 511 25.36 -6.18 -6.14
CA ASN A 511 24.62 -6.21 -4.89
C ASN A 511 24.72 -4.86 -4.15
N ASP A 512 23.72 -4.53 -3.33
CA ASP A 512 23.68 -3.22 -2.64
C ASP A 512 24.82 -3.06 -1.62
N GLU A 513 25.29 -4.15 -1.02
CA GLU A 513 26.45 -4.16 -0.12
C GLU A 513 27.78 -3.94 -0.85
N ASP A 514 27.87 -4.25 -2.14
CA ASP A 514 29.10 -4.08 -2.93
C ASP A 514 29.44 -2.60 -3.14
N ARG A 515 28.50 -1.70 -2.81
CA ARG A 515 28.73 -0.25 -2.85
C ARG A 515 29.74 0.22 -1.82
N PHE A 516 30.00 -0.52 -0.74
CA PHE A 516 30.99 -0.17 0.27
C PHE A 516 32.37 -0.67 -0.19
N LEU A 517 33.09 0.19 -0.92
CA LEU A 517 34.22 -0.21 -1.77
C LEU A 517 35.50 -0.42 -0.96
N VAL A 518 35.81 0.51 -0.07
CA VAL A 518 37.00 0.47 0.79
C VAL A 518 36.62 0.97 2.17
N ASN A 519 37.01 0.21 3.19
CA ASN A 519 36.72 0.48 4.57
C ASN A 519 38.03 0.59 5.35
N ILE A 520 38.19 1.68 6.11
CA ILE A 520 39.40 1.97 6.88
C ILE A 520 39.00 2.28 8.32
N TYR A 521 39.68 1.65 9.28
CA TYR A 521 39.51 1.95 10.70
C TYR A 521 40.71 2.77 11.20
N LYS A 522 40.45 3.98 11.70
CA LYS A 522 41.48 4.90 12.19
C LYS A 522 40.87 5.80 13.27
N ASP A 523 41.61 6.05 14.35
CA ASP A 523 41.22 6.98 15.43
C ASP A 523 39.82 6.70 16.02
N ASP A 524 39.51 5.41 16.25
CA ASP A 524 38.21 4.92 16.72
C ASP A 524 37.00 5.24 15.82
N LEU A 525 37.26 5.66 14.59
CA LEU A 525 36.28 5.91 13.54
C LEU A 525 36.47 4.98 12.35
N PHE A 526 35.35 4.73 11.68
CA PHE A 526 35.25 3.93 10.48
C PHE A 526 35.03 4.86 9.28
N TYR A 527 35.98 4.86 8.35
CA TYR A 527 35.97 5.62 7.11
C TYR A 527 35.53 4.67 6.00
N SER A 528 34.26 4.76 5.62
CA SER A 528 33.71 3.94 4.54
C SER A 528 33.64 4.75 3.25
N TYR A 529 34.48 4.38 2.29
CA TYR A 529 34.47 4.91 0.93
C TYR A 529 33.52 4.07 0.08
N TYR A 530 32.50 4.70 -0.48
CA TYR A 530 31.37 4.00 -1.07
C TYR A 530 30.80 4.70 -2.31
N SER A 531 30.07 3.92 -3.11
CA SER A 531 29.25 4.42 -4.20
C SER A 531 27.86 4.79 -3.68
N SER A 532 27.45 6.04 -3.91
CA SER A 532 26.14 6.51 -3.46
C SER A 532 25.00 5.85 -4.23
N GLN A 533 23.89 5.57 -3.53
CA GLN A 533 22.71 4.97 -4.16
C GLN A 533 22.11 5.90 -5.24
N GLY A 534 21.84 5.32 -6.41
CA GLY A 534 21.13 5.97 -7.52
C GLY A 534 21.98 6.90 -8.39
N LYS A 535 22.91 7.67 -7.80
CA LYS A 535 23.85 8.53 -8.55
C LYS A 535 25.18 7.86 -8.85
N HIS A 536 25.52 6.78 -8.14
CA HIS A 536 26.81 6.11 -8.22
C HIS A 536 27.99 7.06 -7.98
N SER A 537 27.81 8.13 -7.20
CA SER A 537 28.88 9.09 -6.92
C SER A 537 29.84 8.53 -5.87
N PHE A 538 31.13 8.85 -6.00
CA PHE A 538 32.12 8.47 -5.01
C PHE A 538 32.03 9.36 -3.77
N ALA A 539 31.86 8.74 -2.61
CA ALA A 539 31.69 9.45 -1.34
C ALA A 539 32.41 8.74 -0.20
N LEU A 540 32.69 9.50 0.86
CA LEU A 540 33.16 9.02 2.15
C LEU A 540 32.06 9.22 3.20
N TRP A 541 31.86 8.21 4.03
CA TRP A 541 31.07 8.29 5.25
C TRP A 541 31.96 7.97 6.44
N ILE A 542 32.00 8.89 7.41
CA ILE A 542 32.76 8.74 8.65
C ILE A 542 31.75 8.41 9.75
N THR A 543 31.95 7.28 10.44
CA THR A 543 30.98 6.78 11.42
C THR A 543 31.65 5.85 12.44
N THR A 544 30.90 5.32 13.41
CA THR A 544 31.39 4.24 14.28
C THR A 544 31.31 2.88 13.57
N GLU A 545 32.12 1.91 14.02
CA GLU A 545 32.04 0.53 13.54
C GLU A 545 30.60 -0.03 13.65
N GLN A 546 29.94 0.19 14.79
CA GLN A 546 28.57 -0.29 15.01
C GLN A 546 27.55 0.32 14.02
N SER A 547 27.68 1.60 13.71
CA SER A 547 26.82 2.27 12.73
C SER A 547 27.10 1.79 11.31
N PHE A 548 28.37 1.58 10.95
CA PHE A 548 28.76 0.99 9.68
C PHE A 548 28.16 -0.41 9.51
N GLU A 549 28.32 -1.29 10.49
CA GLU A 549 27.80 -2.66 10.45
C GLU A 549 26.29 -2.70 10.24
N LYS A 550 25.53 -1.84 10.93
CA LYS A 550 24.06 -1.73 10.74
C LYS A 550 23.71 -1.35 9.29
N SER A 551 24.40 -0.36 8.73
CA SER A 551 24.19 0.08 7.35
C SER A 551 24.58 -0.98 6.31
N TYR A 552 25.68 -1.69 6.54
CA TYR A 552 26.13 -2.80 5.70
C TYR A 552 25.13 -3.96 5.71
N VAL A 553 24.65 -4.35 6.89
CA VAL A 553 23.64 -5.40 7.06
C VAL A 553 22.34 -5.06 6.36
N ILE A 554 21.89 -3.79 6.41
CA ILE A 554 20.70 -3.35 5.68
C ILE A 554 20.90 -3.45 4.17
N ALA A 555 22.08 -3.06 3.66
CA ALA A 555 22.40 -3.17 2.23
C ALA A 555 22.38 -4.64 1.77
N ARG A 556 23.09 -5.52 2.50
CA ARG A 556 23.05 -6.96 2.24
C ARG A 556 21.64 -7.55 2.33
N GLY A 557 20.86 -7.07 3.29
CA GLY A 557 19.46 -7.45 3.44
C GLY A 557 18.60 -7.05 2.23
N ARG A 558 18.83 -5.88 1.64
CA ARG A 558 18.17 -5.43 0.41
C ARG A 558 18.49 -6.32 -0.78
N THR A 559 19.72 -6.80 -0.90
CA THR A 559 20.12 -7.80 -1.90
C THR A 559 19.33 -9.09 -1.71
N ILE A 560 19.33 -9.64 -0.48
CA ILE A 560 18.58 -10.86 -0.15
C ILE A 560 17.09 -10.72 -0.40
N TYR A 561 16.50 -9.57 -0.03
CA TYR A 561 15.11 -9.25 -0.32
C TYR A 561 14.85 -9.28 -1.83
N SER A 562 15.67 -8.57 -2.61
CA SER A 562 15.54 -8.48 -4.07
C SER A 562 15.66 -9.84 -4.76
N ASP A 563 16.58 -10.69 -4.31
CA ASP A 563 16.71 -12.05 -4.81
C ASP A 563 15.51 -12.92 -4.44
N SER A 564 15.03 -12.81 -3.20
CA SER A 564 13.87 -13.55 -2.71
C SER A 564 12.57 -13.16 -3.43
N LEU A 565 12.50 -11.97 -4.06
CA LEU A 565 11.36 -11.59 -4.90
C LEU A 565 11.20 -12.47 -6.17
N LYS A 566 12.26 -13.19 -6.59
CA LYS A 566 12.21 -14.17 -7.68
C LYS A 566 11.38 -15.40 -7.30
N GLU A 567 11.24 -15.68 -6.01
CA GLU A 567 10.42 -16.76 -5.49
C GLU A 567 8.92 -16.40 -5.47
N LYS A 568 8.06 -17.42 -5.52
CA LYS A 568 6.60 -17.23 -5.50
C LYS A 568 6.16 -16.58 -4.19
N LEU A 569 5.15 -15.70 -4.29
CA LEU A 569 4.49 -15.12 -3.13
C LEU A 569 3.81 -16.18 -2.27
N ASN A 570 4.11 -16.19 -0.96
CA ASN A 570 3.43 -17.03 0.00
C ASN A 570 2.15 -16.33 0.44
N GLU A 571 1.03 -16.76 -0.15
CA GLU A 571 -0.30 -16.19 0.10
C GLU A 571 -0.78 -16.35 1.55
N ASN A 572 -0.19 -17.29 2.30
CA ASN A 572 -0.56 -17.62 3.66
C ASN A 572 0.50 -17.20 4.68
N MET A 573 1.36 -16.23 4.37
CA MET A 573 2.40 -15.79 5.31
C MET A 573 2.20 -14.34 5.74
N ILE A 574 2.34 -14.11 7.06
CA ILE A 574 2.19 -12.80 7.69
C ILE A 574 3.46 -12.46 8.45
N PHE A 575 4.05 -11.32 8.10
CA PHE A 575 5.21 -10.76 8.76
C PHE A 575 4.77 -9.69 9.75
N PHE A 576 5.14 -9.86 11.02
CA PHE A 576 4.89 -8.91 12.09
C PHE A 576 6.18 -8.29 12.59
N GLU A 577 6.15 -6.99 12.85
CA GLU A 577 7.22 -6.27 13.49
C GLU A 577 6.66 -5.16 14.37
N SER A 578 7.31 -4.92 15.51
CA SER A 578 7.00 -3.79 16.38
C SER A 578 8.29 -3.07 16.79
N PHE A 579 8.29 -1.74 16.69
CA PHE A 579 9.38 -0.85 17.14
C PHE A 579 10.77 -1.30 16.64
N PHE A 580 10.91 -1.44 15.31
CA PHE A 580 12.15 -1.92 14.66
C PHE A 580 12.55 -3.35 15.05
N GLY A 581 11.59 -4.17 15.49
CA GLY A 581 11.82 -5.52 15.95
C GLY A 581 12.45 -5.61 17.34
N LYS A 582 12.45 -4.52 18.12
CA LYS A 582 13.06 -4.51 19.47
C LYS A 582 12.15 -5.11 20.54
N SER A 583 10.84 -5.03 20.39
CA SER A 583 9.87 -5.38 21.42
C SER A 583 8.75 -6.27 20.90
N TYR A 584 8.23 -7.14 21.77
CA TYR A 584 6.95 -7.83 21.55
C TYR A 584 5.83 -7.02 22.21
N ALA A 585 5.38 -5.98 21.51
CA ALA A 585 4.45 -4.97 22.04
C ALA A 585 3.66 -4.26 20.93
N GLY A 586 2.81 -3.31 21.32
CA GLY A 586 2.10 -2.41 20.40
C GLY A 586 1.00 -3.10 19.59
N ASN A 587 0.38 -2.37 18.67
CA ASN A 587 -0.74 -2.86 17.86
C ASN A 587 -0.46 -4.19 17.14
N PRO A 588 0.74 -4.44 16.58
CA PRO A 588 1.06 -5.73 15.96
C PRO A 588 0.87 -6.92 16.92
N LYS A 589 1.28 -6.80 18.20
CA LYS A 589 1.13 -7.86 19.22
C LYS A 589 -0.34 -8.23 19.40
N TYR A 590 -1.20 -7.24 19.62
CA TYR A 590 -2.61 -7.47 19.93
C TYR A 590 -3.38 -8.02 18.73
N ILE A 591 -3.02 -7.61 17.50
CA ILE A 591 -3.52 -8.24 16.27
C ILE A 591 -3.11 -9.71 16.24
N TYR A 592 -1.83 -10.00 16.44
CA TYR A 592 -1.29 -11.36 16.40
C TYR A 592 -1.92 -12.31 17.43
N GLU A 593 -2.01 -11.88 18.69
CA GLU A 593 -2.63 -12.70 19.73
C GLU A 593 -4.12 -12.92 19.47
N THR A 594 -4.80 -11.93 18.89
CA THR A 594 -6.20 -12.11 18.46
C THR A 594 -6.29 -13.10 17.30
N MET A 595 -5.37 -13.07 16.34
CA MET A 595 -5.30 -14.08 15.27
C MET A 595 -5.05 -15.50 15.82
N LEU A 596 -4.20 -15.65 16.84
CA LEU A 596 -4.00 -16.92 17.54
C LEU A 596 -5.30 -17.40 18.22
N LYS A 597 -6.00 -16.51 18.94
CA LYS A 597 -7.29 -16.84 19.58
C LYS A 597 -8.35 -17.25 18.56
N MET A 598 -8.32 -16.67 17.35
CA MET A 598 -9.18 -17.05 16.23
C MET A 598 -8.75 -18.35 15.52
N GLY A 599 -7.63 -18.96 15.90
CA GLY A 599 -7.11 -20.19 15.30
C GLY A 599 -6.53 -19.99 13.89
N LEU A 600 -6.13 -18.76 13.56
CA LEU A 600 -5.63 -18.40 12.22
C LEU A 600 -4.19 -18.87 11.98
N ASP A 601 -3.45 -19.28 13.01
CA ASP A 601 -2.17 -19.99 12.92
C ASP A 601 -2.25 -21.32 12.16
N LYS A 602 -3.45 -21.92 12.10
CA LYS A 602 -3.69 -23.13 11.30
C LYS A 602 -3.79 -22.85 9.80
N LYS A 603 -4.07 -21.59 9.43
CA LYS A 603 -4.20 -21.14 8.05
C LYS A 603 -2.95 -20.39 7.59
N TYR A 604 -2.38 -19.58 8.47
CA TYR A 604 -1.28 -18.68 8.19
C TYR A 604 0.00 -19.11 8.88
N THR A 605 1.11 -19.01 8.17
CA THR A 605 2.45 -19.03 8.75
C THR A 605 2.79 -17.65 9.28
N PHE A 606 2.99 -17.54 10.59
CA PHE A 606 3.40 -16.29 11.22
C PHE A 606 4.92 -16.17 11.30
N VAL A 607 5.41 -14.99 10.94
CA VAL A 607 6.81 -14.60 11.08
C VAL A 607 6.86 -13.37 11.97
N TRP A 608 7.71 -13.38 12.99
CA TRP A 608 7.86 -12.27 13.93
C TRP A 608 9.29 -11.76 13.96
N ALA A 609 9.47 -10.46 13.72
CA ALA A 609 10.75 -9.80 13.91
C ALA A 609 10.94 -9.39 15.38
N TYR A 610 11.88 -10.03 16.09
CA TYR A 610 12.18 -9.75 17.49
C TYR A 610 13.67 -9.96 17.80
N SER A 611 14.34 -8.95 18.38
CA SER A 611 15.75 -9.00 18.76
C SER A 611 15.98 -9.22 20.26
N GLY A 612 14.95 -9.25 21.10
CA GLY A 612 15.11 -9.52 22.53
C GLY A 612 15.62 -10.94 22.81
N GLU A 613 16.31 -11.15 23.93
CA GLU A 613 16.97 -12.42 24.26
C GLU A 613 15.97 -13.56 24.49
N ASN A 614 14.89 -13.29 25.23
CA ASN A 614 13.88 -14.29 25.56
C ASN A 614 12.83 -14.42 24.46
N LYS A 615 13.02 -15.38 23.56
CA LYS A 615 12.09 -15.66 22.45
C LYS A 615 10.77 -16.31 22.90
N ASP A 616 10.75 -16.98 24.05
CA ASP A 616 9.58 -17.69 24.57
C ASP A 616 8.45 -16.75 25.01
N VAL A 617 8.71 -15.43 25.05
CA VAL A 617 7.68 -14.41 25.30
C VAL A 617 6.62 -14.36 24.20
N ILE A 618 6.93 -14.86 22.99
CA ILE A 618 6.02 -14.83 21.84
C ILE A 618 5.24 -16.17 21.78
N PRO A 619 3.93 -16.18 22.09
CA PRO A 619 3.13 -17.40 22.08
C PRO A 619 2.90 -17.91 20.65
N GLY A 620 2.51 -19.18 20.48
CA GLY A 620 2.09 -19.72 19.18
C GLY A 620 3.20 -20.19 18.24
N ASN A 621 4.46 -20.20 18.69
CA ASN A 621 5.63 -20.71 17.96
C ASN A 621 5.79 -20.14 16.53
N PRO A 622 5.76 -18.82 16.32
CA PRO A 622 6.00 -18.24 15.01
C PRO A 622 7.46 -18.44 14.58
N ILE A 623 7.75 -18.24 13.30
CA ILE A 623 9.13 -18.13 12.83
C ILE A 623 9.69 -16.81 13.35
N ILE A 624 10.72 -16.86 14.19
CA ILE A 624 11.35 -15.65 14.74
C ILE A 624 12.56 -15.26 13.91
N VAL A 625 12.62 -13.99 13.53
CA VAL A 625 13.72 -13.40 12.76
C VAL A 625 14.23 -12.13 13.44
N GLU A 626 15.45 -11.70 13.10
CA GLU A 626 16.06 -10.51 13.68
C GLU A 626 16.36 -9.47 12.61
N ARG A 627 15.85 -8.25 12.80
CA ARG A 627 15.95 -7.15 11.82
C ARG A 627 17.37 -6.80 11.41
N PHE A 628 18.28 -6.79 12.36
CA PHE A 628 19.69 -6.46 12.16
C PHE A 628 20.54 -7.70 11.82
N LYS A 629 19.90 -8.74 11.25
CA LYS A 629 20.58 -9.86 10.59
C LYS A 629 20.07 -9.94 9.15
N ALA A 630 20.97 -9.82 8.18
CA ALA A 630 20.61 -9.71 6.76
C ALA A 630 19.84 -10.92 6.20
N GLY A 631 19.94 -12.09 6.82
CA GLY A 631 19.39 -13.37 6.34
C GLY A 631 17.86 -13.47 6.36
N ASP A 632 17.34 -14.31 7.25
CA ASP A 632 15.93 -14.74 7.23
C ASP A 632 14.93 -13.59 7.34
N TYR A 633 15.26 -12.49 8.03
CA TYR A 633 14.39 -11.32 8.11
C TYR A 633 13.95 -10.82 6.74
N TYR A 634 14.92 -10.55 5.86
CA TYR A 634 14.66 -9.97 4.54
C TYR A 634 14.03 -10.99 3.59
N LYS A 635 14.44 -12.25 3.70
CA LYS A 635 13.83 -13.36 2.96
C LYS A 635 12.34 -13.51 3.29
N TYR A 636 11.99 -13.66 4.58
CA TYR A 636 10.60 -13.84 4.97
C TYR A 636 9.76 -12.57 4.75
N LEU A 637 10.33 -11.38 4.92
CA LEU A 637 9.65 -10.13 4.55
C LEU A 637 9.29 -10.14 3.05
N ALA A 638 10.23 -10.50 2.17
CA ALA A 638 9.98 -10.62 0.74
C ALA A 638 8.88 -11.64 0.44
N LEU A 639 8.93 -12.82 1.08
CA LEU A 639 8.01 -13.95 0.85
C LEU A 639 6.59 -13.73 1.39
N SER A 640 6.41 -12.90 2.42
CA SER A 640 5.12 -12.71 3.12
C SER A 640 4.09 -11.94 2.29
N LYS A 641 2.83 -12.41 2.24
CA LYS A 641 1.72 -11.63 1.66
C LYS A 641 1.35 -10.44 2.51
N TYR A 642 1.24 -10.63 3.80
CA TYR A 642 0.80 -9.57 4.71
C TYR A 642 1.98 -9.05 5.52
N TRP A 643 2.13 -7.73 5.58
CA TRP A 643 3.09 -7.05 6.44
C TRP A 643 2.34 -6.22 7.48
N VAL A 644 2.68 -6.39 8.76
CA VAL A 644 2.08 -5.68 9.88
C VAL A 644 3.19 -4.99 10.67
N ASN A 645 3.15 -3.65 10.74
CA ASN A 645 4.17 -2.84 11.40
C ASN A 645 3.55 -1.59 12.02
N ASN A 646 4.18 -1.05 13.07
CA ASN A 646 3.80 0.19 13.74
C ASN A 646 4.80 1.36 13.53
N ILE A 647 5.93 1.10 12.84
CA ILE A 647 6.93 2.11 12.45
C ILE A 647 7.20 2.00 10.94
N ILE A 648 8.40 1.63 10.51
CA ILE A 648 8.80 1.51 9.11
C ILE A 648 9.70 0.29 8.91
N PHE A 649 9.58 -0.36 7.76
CA PHE A 649 10.50 -1.42 7.33
C PHE A 649 11.80 -0.81 6.76
N PRO A 650 12.91 -1.57 6.72
CA PRO A 650 14.16 -1.12 6.10
C PRO A 650 14.12 -1.17 4.56
N ILE A 651 13.01 -1.67 4.00
CA ILE A 651 12.72 -1.77 2.57
C ILE A 651 11.55 -0.84 2.24
N HIS A 652 11.79 0.16 1.39
CA HIS A 652 10.80 1.18 1.02
C HIS A 652 10.07 0.87 -0.29
N TYR A 653 9.91 -0.41 -0.62
CA TYR A 653 9.11 -0.87 -1.76
C TYR A 653 8.58 -2.28 -1.53
N LYS A 654 7.33 -2.54 -1.90
CA LYS A 654 6.72 -3.88 -1.82
C LYS A 654 6.47 -4.44 -3.21
N ARG A 655 6.50 -5.78 -3.36
CA ARG A 655 6.08 -6.41 -4.63
C ARG A 655 4.57 -6.32 -4.80
N LYS A 656 4.12 -6.38 -6.04
CA LYS A 656 2.70 -6.47 -6.34
C LYS A 656 2.12 -7.75 -5.72
N GLY A 657 1.03 -7.62 -4.97
CA GLY A 657 0.38 -8.71 -4.25
C GLY A 657 0.59 -8.65 -2.73
N ASN A 658 1.66 -8.00 -2.24
CA ASN A 658 1.77 -7.74 -0.80
C ASN A 658 0.64 -6.80 -0.34
N VAL A 659 0.22 -6.98 0.91
CA VAL A 659 -0.70 -6.13 1.65
C VAL A 659 0.02 -5.61 2.89
N TYR A 660 0.18 -4.29 3.00
CA TYR A 660 0.88 -3.66 4.12
C TYR A 660 -0.12 -2.92 5.01
N LEU A 661 -0.31 -3.45 6.21
CA LEU A 661 -1.03 -2.84 7.32
C LEU A 661 -0.07 -2.04 8.19
N GLN A 662 -0.11 -0.72 8.05
CA GLN A 662 0.55 0.20 8.98
C GLN A 662 -0.39 0.48 10.16
N THR A 663 0.04 0.14 11.36
CA THR A 663 -0.76 0.35 12.56
C THR A 663 -0.48 1.69 13.21
N TRP A 664 0.67 2.31 12.91
CA TRP A 664 1.24 3.41 13.69
C TRP A 664 1.28 3.07 15.20
N HIS A 665 1.54 4.05 16.04
CA HIS A 665 1.87 3.84 17.45
C HIS A 665 1.27 4.90 18.39
N GLY A 666 0.10 5.44 18.05
CA GLY A 666 -0.66 6.30 18.97
C GLY A 666 -1.28 7.54 18.32
N THR A 667 -2.21 8.15 19.06
CA THR A 667 -2.84 9.42 18.70
C THR A 667 -1.80 10.54 18.75
N PRO A 668 -1.65 11.36 17.69
CA PRO A 668 -0.59 12.35 17.63
C PRO A 668 -0.90 13.58 18.49
N LEU A 669 -0.10 13.82 19.53
CA LEU A 669 -0.04 15.13 20.21
C LEU A 669 0.89 16.09 19.46
N LYS A 670 2.06 15.60 19.06
CA LYS A 670 3.12 16.36 18.39
C LYS A 670 2.86 16.42 16.89
N LYS A 671 3.24 17.53 16.23
CA LYS A 671 3.17 17.64 14.78
C LYS A 671 4.03 16.58 14.08
N LEU A 672 3.48 15.96 13.04
CA LEU A 672 4.09 14.85 12.31
C LEU A 672 4.26 15.17 10.82
N GLY A 673 5.19 14.46 10.16
CA GLY A 673 5.35 14.47 8.70
C GLY A 673 5.40 15.87 8.09
N PHE A 674 4.48 16.14 7.15
CA PHE A 674 4.39 17.43 6.45
C PHE A 674 3.81 18.57 7.29
N ASP A 675 3.23 18.31 8.45
CA ASP A 675 2.72 19.35 9.35
C ASP A 675 3.82 19.91 10.27
N ILE A 676 4.99 19.27 10.34
CA ILE A 676 6.15 19.83 11.03
C ILE A 676 6.54 21.13 10.29
N THR A 677 6.89 22.19 11.00
CA THR A 677 7.32 23.46 10.38
C THR A 677 8.71 23.89 10.84
N ILE A 678 9.18 23.33 11.95
CA ILE A 678 10.49 23.59 12.53
C ILE A 678 11.52 22.76 11.76
N PRO A 679 12.60 23.36 11.22
CA PRO A 679 13.69 22.63 10.58
C PRO A 679 14.29 21.56 11.50
N GLY A 680 14.70 20.43 10.94
CA GLY A 680 15.32 19.34 11.69
C GLY A 680 15.33 18.03 10.90
N PRO A 681 15.88 16.94 11.46
CA PRO A 681 16.05 15.66 10.76
C PRO A 681 14.74 15.09 10.19
N GLU A 682 13.61 15.29 10.89
CA GLU A 682 12.30 14.84 10.43
C GLU A 682 11.82 15.60 9.18
N VAL A 683 12.22 16.86 9.02
CA VAL A 683 11.93 17.67 7.82
C VAL A 683 12.76 17.20 6.64
N GLU A 684 14.04 16.94 6.87
CA GLU A 684 14.97 16.41 5.86
C GLU A 684 14.55 15.01 5.40
N GLY A 685 14.02 14.18 6.31
CA GLY A 685 13.53 12.83 6.03
C GLY A 685 12.15 12.75 5.37
N ARG A 686 11.45 13.87 5.12
CA ARG A 686 10.06 13.85 4.62
C ARG A 686 9.86 13.12 3.32
N GLU A 687 10.81 13.21 2.40
CA GLU A 687 10.68 12.55 1.08
C GLU A 687 10.74 11.03 1.23
N ASN A 688 11.67 10.52 2.05
CA ASN A 688 11.76 9.09 2.36
C ASN A 688 10.48 8.60 3.03
N PHE A 689 9.98 9.34 4.02
CA PHE A 689 8.73 9.02 4.69
C PHE A 689 7.51 9.07 3.73
N TYR A 690 7.48 10.07 2.83
CA TYR A 690 6.45 10.16 1.80
C TYR A 690 6.45 8.92 0.91
N ASN A 691 7.61 8.50 0.44
CA ASN A 691 7.78 7.30 -0.38
C ASN A 691 7.36 6.04 0.37
N GLU A 692 7.78 5.87 1.63
CA GLU A 692 7.36 4.77 2.50
C GLU A 692 5.83 4.70 2.63
N SER A 693 5.18 5.83 2.92
CA SER A 693 3.72 5.89 3.09
C SER A 693 2.93 5.49 1.83
N ARG A 694 3.55 5.52 0.63
CA ARG A 694 2.90 5.04 -0.61
C ARG A 694 2.79 3.52 -0.63
N ASN A 695 3.64 2.81 0.12
CA ASN A 695 3.63 1.36 0.20
C ASN A 695 2.54 0.83 1.13
N TRP A 696 2.11 1.59 2.13
CA TRP A 696 1.02 1.18 3.03
C TRP A 696 -0.26 1.00 2.24
N ASP A 697 -1.01 -0.07 2.46
CA ASP A 697 -2.35 -0.25 1.88
C ASP A 697 -3.44 0.19 2.86
N TYR A 698 -3.20 -0.06 4.15
CA TYR A 698 -4.05 0.34 5.25
C TYR A 698 -3.26 1.11 6.31
N LEU A 699 -3.89 2.12 6.92
CA LEU A 699 -3.39 2.84 8.08
C LEU A 699 -4.43 2.80 9.21
N ILE A 700 -4.10 2.30 10.39
CA ILE A 700 -5.03 2.30 11.53
C ILE A 700 -5.11 3.68 12.17
N SER A 701 -6.32 4.08 12.56
CA SER A 701 -6.60 5.29 13.32
C SER A 701 -7.52 4.98 14.50
N SER A 702 -7.25 5.60 15.66
CA SER A 702 -8.07 5.39 16.86
C SER A 702 -9.27 6.33 16.97
N ASN A 703 -9.27 7.45 16.24
CA ASN A 703 -10.29 8.51 16.33
C ASN A 703 -10.26 9.40 15.07
N ALA A 704 -11.35 10.14 14.85
CA ALA A 704 -11.50 11.04 13.71
C ALA A 704 -10.41 12.13 13.66
N TYR A 705 -9.99 12.62 14.83
CA TYR A 705 -8.87 13.55 14.97
C TYR A 705 -7.58 13.01 14.33
N SER A 706 -7.19 11.77 14.69
CA SER A 706 -5.99 11.12 14.13
C SER A 706 -6.15 10.85 12.64
N THR A 707 -7.34 10.45 12.21
CA THR A 707 -7.65 10.18 10.80
C THR A 707 -7.36 11.40 9.92
N GLU A 708 -7.83 12.58 10.33
CA GLU A 708 -7.63 13.81 9.56
C GLU A 708 -6.18 14.27 9.58
N ILE A 709 -5.50 14.14 10.73
CA ILE A 709 -4.06 14.43 10.83
C ILE A 709 -3.26 13.50 9.92
N PHE A 710 -3.46 12.18 9.98
CA PHE A 710 -2.69 11.24 9.17
C PHE A 710 -2.88 11.44 7.67
N LYS A 711 -4.11 11.71 7.21
CA LYS A 711 -4.37 12.03 5.80
C LYS A 711 -3.56 13.23 5.33
N ARG A 712 -3.49 14.31 6.13
CA ARG A 712 -2.75 15.53 5.81
C ARG A 712 -1.24 15.36 6.01
N ALA A 713 -0.81 15.06 7.23
CA ALA A 713 0.58 14.97 7.67
C ALA A 713 1.37 13.93 6.88
N PHE A 714 0.75 12.79 6.52
CA PHE A 714 1.39 11.74 5.73
C PHE A 714 1.02 11.81 4.24
N LYS A 715 0.19 12.78 3.84
CA LYS A 715 -0.40 12.88 2.49
C LYS A 715 -1.03 11.57 2.04
N PHE A 716 -1.57 10.78 2.98
CA PHE A 716 -2.03 9.42 2.74
C PHE A 716 -3.41 9.44 2.09
N LYS A 717 -3.57 8.68 1.00
CA LYS A 717 -4.77 8.72 0.13
C LYS A 717 -5.49 7.37 -0.01
N LYS A 718 -4.99 6.33 0.65
CA LYS A 718 -5.62 5.00 0.65
C LYS A 718 -6.47 4.84 1.91
N ASP A 719 -6.71 3.61 2.33
CA ASP A 719 -7.71 3.30 3.36
C ASP A 719 -7.15 3.56 4.77
N VAL A 720 -7.73 4.56 5.44
CA VAL A 720 -7.57 4.73 6.89
C VAL A 720 -8.65 3.93 7.58
N LEU A 721 -8.25 3.00 8.46
CA LEU A 721 -9.12 2.16 9.25
C LEU A 721 -9.37 2.82 10.60
N GLU A 722 -10.40 3.64 10.66
CA GLU A 722 -10.88 4.27 11.90
C GLU A 722 -11.71 3.27 12.70
N LEU A 723 -11.02 2.35 13.37
CA LEU A 723 -11.60 1.20 14.08
C LEU A 723 -11.10 1.08 15.53
N GLY A 724 -10.43 2.11 16.05
CA GLY A 724 -9.73 2.00 17.34
C GLY A 724 -8.36 1.32 17.19
N TYR A 725 -7.52 1.45 18.23
CA TYR A 725 -6.25 0.74 18.27
C TYR A 725 -6.38 -0.62 18.98
N PRO A 726 -5.85 -1.71 18.38
CA PRO A 726 -5.72 -3.03 19.02
C PRO A 726 -5.16 -3.02 20.44
N ILE A 727 -4.19 -2.16 20.75
CA ILE A 727 -3.62 -2.03 22.10
C ILE A 727 -4.66 -1.66 23.17
N ASN A 728 -5.74 -0.97 22.79
CA ASN A 728 -6.73 -0.46 23.73
C ASN A 728 -7.86 -1.48 23.99
N ASP A 729 -7.92 -2.59 23.24
CA ASP A 729 -8.89 -3.67 23.50
C ASP A 729 -8.74 -4.27 24.91
N ILE A 730 -7.52 -4.20 25.48
CA ILE A 730 -7.22 -4.71 26.84
C ILE A 730 -8.07 -4.05 27.94
N PHE A 731 -8.55 -2.82 27.74
CA PHE A 731 -9.37 -2.13 28.74
C PHE A 731 -10.81 -2.64 28.80
N PHE A 732 -11.23 -3.45 27.83
CA PHE A 732 -12.61 -3.94 27.70
C PHE A 732 -12.79 -5.40 28.13
N VAL A 733 -11.74 -6.01 28.71
CA VAL A 733 -11.77 -7.38 29.23
C VAL A 733 -11.51 -7.39 30.75
N GLU A 734 -11.92 -8.47 31.41
CA GLU A 734 -11.70 -8.63 32.85
C GLU A 734 -10.22 -8.97 33.12
N ASN A 735 -9.51 -8.03 33.76
CA ASN A 735 -8.06 -8.12 33.96
C ASN A 735 -7.64 -8.57 35.37
N GLY A 736 -8.56 -8.94 36.26
CA GLY A 736 -8.25 -9.21 37.68
C GLY A 736 -7.13 -10.24 37.90
N GLU A 737 -7.19 -11.36 37.18
CA GLU A 737 -6.14 -12.39 37.25
C GLU A 737 -4.82 -11.92 36.62
N LYS A 738 -4.88 -11.21 35.49
CA LYS A 738 -3.70 -10.66 34.81
C LYS A 738 -2.99 -9.63 35.69
N ILE A 739 -3.72 -8.74 36.35
CA ILE A 739 -3.19 -7.75 37.29
C ILE A 739 -2.47 -8.45 38.44
N LYS A 740 -3.06 -9.52 38.99
CA LYS A 740 -2.40 -10.33 40.03
C LYS A 740 -1.09 -10.94 39.53
N GLN A 741 -1.09 -11.56 38.35
CA GLN A 741 0.12 -12.12 37.74
C GLN A 741 1.18 -11.06 37.47
N LEU A 742 0.79 -9.85 37.06
CA LEU A 742 1.72 -8.73 36.83
C LEU A 742 2.34 -8.25 38.13
N LYS A 743 1.55 -8.11 39.21
CA LYS A 743 2.07 -7.80 40.54
C LYS A 743 3.07 -8.85 41.02
N GLU A 744 2.76 -10.13 40.87
CA GLU A 744 3.68 -11.22 41.21
C GLU A 744 4.97 -11.17 40.36
N LYS A 745 4.84 -11.01 39.04
CA LYS A 745 5.98 -10.93 38.09
C LYS A 745 6.91 -9.76 38.39
N LEU A 746 6.36 -8.62 38.79
CA LEU A 746 7.10 -7.40 39.11
C LEU A 746 7.47 -7.30 40.60
N ASN A 747 7.17 -8.32 41.41
CA ASN A 747 7.38 -8.34 42.86
C ASN A 747 6.72 -7.16 43.61
N LEU A 748 5.51 -6.79 43.21
CA LEU A 748 4.74 -5.68 43.77
C LEU A 748 3.86 -6.14 44.94
N PRO A 749 3.68 -5.30 45.98
CA PRO A 749 2.69 -5.54 47.02
C PRO A 749 1.26 -5.67 46.47
N MET A 750 0.54 -6.69 46.95
CA MET A 750 -0.80 -7.00 46.46
C MET A 750 -1.86 -5.98 46.89
N ASP A 751 -1.67 -5.40 48.05
CA ASP A 751 -2.56 -4.47 48.75
C ASP A 751 -2.34 -2.99 48.38
N LYS A 752 -1.18 -2.63 47.83
CA LYS A 752 -0.88 -1.24 47.41
C LYS A 752 -1.46 -0.88 46.05
N LYS A 753 -1.84 0.39 45.91
CA LYS A 753 -2.18 1.05 44.65
C LYS A 753 -0.92 1.40 43.86
N ILE A 754 -1.07 1.60 42.56
CA ILE A 754 0.07 1.80 41.65
C ILE A 754 -0.06 3.15 40.92
N ILE A 755 0.99 3.98 41.01
CA ILE A 755 1.17 5.18 40.19
C ILE A 755 2.13 4.82 39.07
N LEU A 756 1.77 5.09 37.82
CA LEU A 756 2.70 4.99 36.68
C LEU A 756 3.22 6.38 36.33
N TYR A 757 4.53 6.57 36.37
CA TYR A 757 5.20 7.78 35.88
C TYR A 757 5.89 7.49 34.55
N ALA A 758 5.41 8.13 33.48
CA ALA A 758 5.85 7.90 32.10
C ALA A 758 6.07 9.23 31.35
N PRO A 759 7.17 9.94 31.62
CA PRO A 759 7.52 11.19 30.93
C PRO A 759 8.08 10.94 29.52
N THR A 760 8.09 12.00 28.73
CA THR A 760 8.68 12.10 27.40
C THR A 760 10.20 12.23 27.49
N TRP A 761 10.92 11.71 26.49
CA TRP A 761 12.34 11.99 26.33
C TRP A 761 12.57 13.37 25.68
N LYS A 762 13.48 14.17 26.24
CA LYS A 762 13.77 15.54 25.81
C LYS A 762 15.11 15.57 25.04
N ASP A 763 15.08 16.04 23.79
CA ASP A 763 16.23 16.09 22.86
C ASP A 763 17.33 17.08 23.31
N ASP A 764 16.94 18.11 24.05
CA ASP A 764 17.74 19.28 24.44
C ASP A 764 18.48 19.14 25.78
N GLU A 765 18.30 18.03 26.49
CA GLU A 765 19.05 17.68 27.71
C GLU A 765 20.43 17.03 27.41
N LYS A 766 20.95 17.17 26.19
CA LYS A 766 22.34 16.84 25.87
C LYS A 766 23.26 17.91 26.47
N ASN A 767 23.89 17.60 27.60
CA ASN A 767 25.03 18.38 28.10
C ASN A 767 26.33 17.86 27.44
N ASP A 768 27.36 18.69 27.32
CA ASP A 768 28.61 18.37 26.60
C ASP A 768 29.58 17.41 27.35
N SER A 769 29.08 16.45 28.14
CA SER A 769 29.93 15.57 28.97
C SER A 769 29.48 14.12 29.01
N TRP A 770 30.35 13.17 28.67
CA TRP A 770 30.09 11.71 28.61
C TRP A 770 29.63 11.03 29.92
N GLU A 771 29.45 11.77 31.01
CA GLU A 771 28.77 11.31 32.22
C GLU A 771 27.48 12.13 32.40
N HIS A 772 26.31 11.51 32.21
CA HIS A 772 25.01 12.19 32.35
C HIS A 772 24.16 11.55 33.44
N TYR A 773 23.91 12.33 34.50
CA TYR A 773 22.87 12.06 35.47
C TYR A 773 21.58 12.69 34.97
N PHE A 774 20.65 11.89 34.43
CA PHE A 774 19.28 12.33 34.25
C PHE A 774 18.68 12.57 35.63
N LYS A 775 18.37 13.84 35.96
CA LYS A 775 17.72 14.17 37.22
C LYS A 775 16.21 14.03 37.04
N LEU A 776 15.61 13.08 37.75
CA LEU A 776 14.15 13.00 37.85
C LEU A 776 13.62 14.34 38.42
N GLU A 777 12.77 15.02 37.66
CA GLU A 777 12.14 16.28 38.11
C GLU A 777 11.11 16.05 39.22
N ILE A 778 10.59 14.82 39.31
CA ILE A 778 9.68 14.38 40.36
C ILE A 778 10.45 14.10 41.66
N ASP A 779 9.98 14.65 42.78
CA ASP A 779 10.58 14.51 44.10
C ASP A 779 10.16 13.18 44.74
N LEU A 780 10.90 12.12 44.40
CA LEU A 780 10.61 10.78 44.89
C LEU A 780 10.69 10.67 46.41
N GLU A 781 11.59 11.41 47.07
CA GLU A 781 11.77 11.37 48.53
C GLU A 781 10.49 11.82 49.23
N ARG A 782 9.98 13.01 48.88
CA ARG A 782 8.73 13.54 49.45
C ARG A 782 7.52 12.66 49.12
N LEU A 783 7.49 12.08 47.92
CA LEU A 783 6.42 11.15 47.55
C LEU A 783 6.47 9.87 48.38
N ARG A 784 7.66 9.33 48.65
CA ARG A 784 7.82 8.15 49.52
C ARG A 784 7.38 8.46 50.94
N GLU A 785 7.82 9.58 51.51
CA GLU A 785 7.44 10.00 52.86
C GLU A 785 5.92 10.09 53.06
N LYS A 786 5.19 10.57 52.04
CA LYS A 786 3.73 10.76 52.12
C LYS A 786 2.91 9.56 51.69
N PHE A 787 3.35 8.81 50.68
CA PHE A 787 2.49 7.86 49.97
C PHE A 787 2.99 6.42 49.99
N SER A 788 4.15 6.12 50.58
CA SER A 788 4.70 4.76 50.53
C SER A 788 3.86 3.70 51.24
N ASP A 789 3.00 4.06 52.20
CA ASP A 789 2.09 3.10 52.85
C ASP A 789 0.95 2.64 51.93
N GLU A 790 0.50 3.48 51.00
CA GLU A 790 -0.65 3.21 50.13
C GLU A 790 -0.25 2.90 48.68
N TYR A 791 0.80 3.54 48.18
CA TYR A 791 1.18 3.52 46.77
C TYR A 791 2.58 2.94 46.54
N ILE A 792 2.76 2.46 45.31
CA ILE A 792 4.05 2.21 44.67
C ILE A 792 4.09 3.03 43.38
N ILE A 793 5.27 3.57 43.04
CA ILE A 793 5.49 4.28 41.78
C ILE A 793 6.31 3.41 40.81
N LEU A 794 5.77 3.20 39.61
CA LEU A 794 6.45 2.56 38.49
C LEU A 794 7.05 3.64 37.59
N LEU A 795 8.36 3.57 37.36
CA LEU A 795 9.10 4.50 36.53
C LEU A 795 9.31 3.89 35.14
N LYS A 796 8.60 4.42 34.13
CA LYS A 796 8.74 4.01 32.73
C LYS A 796 9.48 5.09 31.95
N MET A 797 10.80 5.09 32.06
CA MET A 797 11.66 6.04 31.35
C MET A 797 11.98 5.57 29.93
N HIS A 798 12.47 6.48 29.10
CA HIS A 798 13.03 6.13 27.80
C HIS A 798 14.33 5.33 27.98
N HIS A 799 14.62 4.38 27.09
CA HIS A 799 15.78 3.48 27.22
C HIS A 799 17.13 4.20 27.37
N LEU A 800 17.32 5.33 26.67
CA LEU A 800 18.54 6.16 26.78
C LEU A 800 18.70 6.83 28.16
N VAL A 801 17.60 7.00 28.90
CA VAL A 801 17.57 7.57 30.25
C VAL A 801 17.69 6.46 31.30
N SER A 802 17.02 5.32 31.08
CA SER A 802 17.02 4.21 32.04
C SER A 802 18.37 3.57 32.24
N GLU A 803 19.22 3.52 31.19
CA GLU A 803 20.60 3.01 31.31
C GLU A 803 21.44 3.79 32.34
N ASN A 804 21.09 5.05 32.61
CA ASN A 804 21.76 5.93 33.56
C ASN A 804 20.92 6.24 34.81
N LEU A 805 19.72 5.65 34.93
CA LEU A 805 18.83 5.89 36.07
C LEU A 805 19.37 5.17 37.30
N LYS A 806 19.82 5.92 38.30
CA LYS A 806 20.21 5.38 39.61
C LYS A 806 19.10 5.66 40.63
N ILE A 807 18.41 4.60 41.04
CA ILE A 807 17.46 4.64 42.15
C ILE A 807 18.20 4.20 43.41
N ASP A 808 18.28 5.10 44.41
CA ASP A 808 18.90 4.80 45.69
C ASP A 808 18.23 3.57 46.35
N GLU A 809 19.02 2.75 47.06
CA GLU A 809 18.50 1.51 47.65
C GLU A 809 17.32 1.74 48.59
N ILE A 810 17.33 2.87 49.31
CA ILE A 810 16.26 3.26 50.22
C ILE A 810 14.91 3.50 49.51
N MET A 811 14.92 3.70 48.19
CA MET A 811 13.73 3.98 47.39
C MET A 811 13.17 2.74 46.68
N LYS A 812 13.90 1.61 46.67
CA LYS A 812 13.51 0.41 45.89
C LYS A 812 12.23 -0.28 46.38
N ASP A 813 11.80 0.00 47.62
CA ASP A 813 10.54 -0.47 48.21
C ASP A 813 9.31 0.34 47.75
N PHE A 814 9.55 1.50 47.12
CA PHE A 814 8.52 2.45 46.70
C PHE A 814 8.57 2.77 45.20
N ALA A 815 9.76 2.99 44.64
CA ALA A 815 9.99 3.37 43.25
C ALA A 815 10.67 2.24 42.48
N ILE A 816 10.01 1.75 41.43
CA ILE A 816 10.42 0.56 40.69
C ILE A 816 10.62 0.92 39.23
N ASP A 817 11.83 0.69 38.73
CA ASP A 817 12.14 0.88 37.30
C ASP A 817 11.51 -0.23 36.47
N VAL A 818 10.62 0.16 35.56
CA VAL A 818 9.95 -0.71 34.58
C VAL A 818 10.26 -0.28 33.14
N SER A 819 11.33 0.50 32.93
CA SER A 819 11.73 1.02 31.62
C SER A 819 11.99 -0.08 30.59
N ASN A 820 12.50 -1.23 31.03
CA ASN A 820 12.74 -2.42 30.18
C ASN A 820 11.50 -3.33 30.02
N TYR A 821 10.34 -2.94 30.57
CA TYR A 821 9.10 -3.68 30.33
C TYR A 821 8.55 -3.33 28.94
N ASP A 822 8.45 -4.35 28.08
CA ASP A 822 8.08 -4.18 26.66
C ASP A 822 6.66 -3.64 26.46
N ASP A 823 5.67 -4.18 27.16
CA ASP A 823 4.26 -3.87 26.91
C ASP A 823 3.66 -2.90 27.94
N ILE A 824 3.57 -1.63 27.57
CA ILE A 824 3.07 -0.57 28.45
C ILE A 824 1.57 -0.69 28.74
N GLN A 825 0.79 -1.34 27.88
CA GLN A 825 -0.64 -1.60 28.10
C GLN A 825 -0.89 -2.42 29.36
N GLU A 826 -0.01 -3.39 29.66
CA GLU A 826 -0.07 -4.17 30.89
C GLU A 826 0.19 -3.29 32.12
N LEU A 827 1.06 -2.28 32.01
CA LEU A 827 1.30 -1.31 33.07
C LEU A 827 0.10 -0.36 33.27
N TYR A 828 -0.63 -0.03 32.21
CA TYR A 828 -1.84 0.81 32.30
C TYR A 828 -2.97 0.13 33.06
N ILE A 829 -3.26 -1.14 32.76
CA ILE A 829 -4.32 -1.86 33.48
C ILE A 829 -3.94 -2.09 34.94
N LEU A 830 -2.64 -2.18 35.23
CA LEU A 830 -2.06 -2.31 36.56
C LEU A 830 -2.11 -1.00 37.37
N SER A 831 -2.00 0.16 36.73
CA SER A 831 -1.88 1.46 37.41
C SER A 831 -3.21 2.15 37.71
N ASP A 832 -3.32 2.71 38.90
CA ASP A 832 -4.48 3.48 39.39
C ASP A 832 -4.43 4.95 38.98
N ILE A 833 -3.22 5.49 38.75
CA ILE A 833 -2.97 6.88 38.36
C ILE A 833 -1.86 6.90 37.30
N LEU A 834 -2.00 7.73 36.28
CA LEU A 834 -0.92 8.08 35.35
C LEU A 834 -0.39 9.48 35.65
N ILE A 835 0.92 9.61 35.81
CA ILE A 835 1.65 10.88 35.77
C ILE A 835 2.46 10.90 34.48
N THR A 836 2.25 11.91 33.65
CA THR A 836 2.92 12.05 32.35
C THR A 836 3.09 13.53 31.99
N ASP A 837 3.57 13.82 30.78
CA ASP A 837 3.84 15.16 30.27
C ASP A 837 3.24 15.32 28.85
N TYR A 838 4.04 15.67 27.85
CA TYR A 838 3.67 15.77 26.42
C TYR A 838 3.72 14.42 25.67
N SER A 839 3.66 13.30 26.38
CA SER A 839 3.69 11.97 25.80
C SER A 839 2.30 11.58 25.30
N SER A 840 2.18 10.92 24.15
CA SER A 840 0.86 10.49 23.63
C SER A 840 0.20 9.37 24.44
N VAL A 841 0.89 8.82 25.45
CA VAL A 841 0.42 7.72 26.30
C VAL A 841 -0.90 8.01 27.02
N PHE A 842 -1.21 9.28 27.31
CA PHE A 842 -2.45 9.62 28.00
C PHE A 842 -3.71 9.39 27.14
N PHE A 843 -3.61 9.45 25.81
CA PHE A 843 -4.73 9.11 24.92
C PHE A 843 -5.13 7.64 25.09
N ASP A 844 -4.15 6.75 25.21
CA ASP A 844 -4.40 5.33 25.40
C ASP A 844 -4.86 5.05 26.83
N TYR A 845 -4.19 5.63 27.83
CA TYR A 845 -4.55 5.46 29.23
C TYR A 845 -5.96 5.99 29.56
N ALA A 846 -6.46 6.98 28.84
CA ALA A 846 -7.81 7.54 29.04
C ALA A 846 -8.93 6.49 28.92
N HIS A 847 -8.68 5.37 28.22
CA HIS A 847 -9.62 4.25 28.15
C HIS A 847 -9.88 3.60 29.52
N SER A 848 -8.95 3.73 30.47
CA SER A 848 -9.10 3.23 31.84
C SER A 848 -10.13 4.02 32.68
N LYS A 849 -10.47 5.25 32.26
CA LYS A 849 -11.26 6.21 33.04
C LYS A 849 -10.69 6.51 34.43
N ARG A 850 -9.36 6.38 34.57
CA ARG A 850 -8.58 6.68 35.78
C ARG A 850 -7.88 8.05 35.68
N PRO A 851 -7.51 8.67 36.81
CA PRO A 851 -6.85 9.97 36.85
C PRO A 851 -5.58 10.04 36.01
N ILE A 852 -5.39 11.19 35.35
CA ILE A 852 -4.18 11.54 34.63
C ILE A 852 -3.70 12.89 35.18
N LEU A 853 -2.44 12.95 35.60
CA LEU A 853 -1.79 14.16 36.09
C LEU A 853 -0.68 14.55 35.10
N PHE A 854 -0.71 15.79 34.60
CA PHE A 854 0.28 16.28 33.64
C PHE A 854 1.36 17.08 34.36
N PHE A 855 2.51 16.47 34.64
CA PHE A 855 3.64 17.12 35.29
C PHE A 855 4.59 17.71 34.24
N VAL A 856 4.53 19.03 34.07
CA VAL A 856 5.11 19.79 32.95
C VAL A 856 5.80 21.08 33.42
N PRO A 857 6.87 20.97 34.23
CA PRO A 857 7.59 22.14 34.75
C PRO A 857 8.22 23.04 33.66
N ASP A 858 8.37 22.52 32.44
CA ASP A 858 9.06 23.12 31.29
C ASP A 858 8.15 23.46 30.09
N LEU A 859 6.82 23.51 30.28
CA LEU A 859 5.81 23.67 29.21
C LEU A 859 6.10 24.81 28.24
N GLU A 860 6.48 25.98 28.76
CA GLU A 860 6.73 27.18 27.93
C GLU A 860 7.92 26.99 26.99
N HIS A 861 8.98 26.32 27.47
CA HIS A 861 10.17 26.01 26.68
C HIS A 861 9.86 24.94 25.63
N TYR A 862 9.11 23.90 26.01
CA TYR A 862 8.76 22.80 25.12
C TYR A 862 7.95 23.24 23.88
N ILE A 863 6.90 24.05 24.11
CA ILE A 863 6.05 24.56 23.02
C ILE A 863 6.82 25.49 22.07
N SER A 864 7.71 26.32 22.61
CA SER A 864 8.38 27.37 21.85
C SER A 864 9.58 26.87 21.05
N ASN A 865 10.31 25.89 21.59
CA ASN A 865 11.66 25.56 21.10
C ASN A 865 11.86 24.11 20.66
N VAL A 866 10.99 23.18 21.08
CA VAL A 866 11.21 21.73 20.83
C VAL A 866 10.31 21.22 19.72
N ARG A 867 8.98 21.21 19.93
CA ARG A 867 8.06 20.61 18.95
C ARG A 867 6.66 21.20 19.06
N GLY A 868 6.13 21.66 17.93
CA GLY A 868 4.74 22.14 17.88
C GLY A 868 3.74 21.04 18.23
N LEU A 869 2.75 21.37 19.05
CA LEU A 869 1.64 20.49 19.42
C LEU A 869 0.41 20.75 18.53
N TYR A 870 -0.47 19.75 18.42
CA TYR A 870 -1.78 19.89 17.79
C TYR A 870 -2.86 20.32 18.77
N LEU A 871 -2.78 19.88 20.03
CA LEU A 871 -3.68 20.28 21.12
C LEU A 871 -3.04 21.35 21.99
N ASN A 872 -3.89 22.15 22.63
CA ASN A 872 -3.49 23.08 23.67
C ASN A 872 -3.56 22.38 25.03
N MET A 873 -2.38 22.19 25.65
CA MET A 873 -2.24 21.54 26.95
C MET A 873 -3.08 22.19 28.05
N GLU A 874 -3.24 23.52 28.05
CA GLU A 874 -3.94 24.22 29.14
C GLU A 874 -5.47 24.05 29.07
N THR A 875 -6.01 23.84 27.86
CA THR A 875 -7.45 23.80 27.64
C THR A 875 -8.00 22.40 27.43
N ASP A 876 -7.26 21.56 26.69
CA ASP A 876 -7.81 20.36 26.05
C ASP A 876 -7.50 19.07 26.82
N MET A 877 -6.74 19.14 27.92
CA MET A 877 -6.28 17.96 28.65
C MET A 877 -7.33 17.43 29.66
N PRO A 878 -7.45 16.09 29.81
CA PRO A 878 -8.42 15.45 30.71
C PRO A 878 -8.03 15.48 32.19
N GLY A 879 -7.02 16.28 32.57
CA GLY A 879 -6.46 16.31 33.92
C GLY A 879 -5.69 17.60 34.21
N PRO A 880 -5.25 17.81 35.46
CA PRO A 880 -4.55 19.03 35.86
C PRO A 880 -3.17 19.14 35.21
N ILE A 881 -2.83 20.37 34.83
CA ILE A 881 -1.49 20.79 34.41
C ILE A 881 -0.72 21.27 35.64
N ILE A 882 0.38 20.59 35.94
CA ILE A 882 1.13 20.71 37.20
C ILE A 882 2.56 21.14 36.86
N LYS A 883 3.02 22.26 37.44
CA LYS A 883 4.34 22.85 37.13
C LYS A 883 5.39 22.63 38.23
N ASP A 884 5.01 22.09 39.38
CA ASP A 884 5.91 21.86 40.50
C ASP A 884 5.45 20.69 41.40
N ASN A 885 6.37 20.21 42.24
CA ASN A 885 6.15 19.05 43.10
C ASN A 885 5.15 19.31 44.23
N ASP A 886 4.96 20.57 44.67
CA ASP A 886 4.02 20.89 45.74
C ASP A 886 2.59 20.66 45.28
N HIS A 887 2.24 21.16 44.10
CA HIS A 887 0.94 20.92 43.48
C HIS A 887 0.74 19.45 43.07
N LEU A 888 1.82 18.74 42.68
CA LEU A 888 1.74 17.30 42.40
C LEU A 888 1.32 16.51 43.64
N ILE A 889 1.96 16.79 44.78
CA ILE A 889 1.64 16.17 46.06
C ILE A 889 0.20 16.51 46.47
N GLU A 890 -0.21 17.78 46.36
CA GLU A 890 -1.59 18.19 46.68
C GLU A 890 -2.63 17.44 45.84
N CYS A 891 -2.37 17.27 44.53
CA CYS A 891 -3.25 16.52 43.65
C CYS A 891 -3.33 15.03 44.03
N LEU A 892 -2.22 14.43 44.46
CA LEU A 892 -2.19 13.03 44.89
C LEU A 892 -2.89 12.82 46.24
N GLU A 893 -2.74 13.76 47.19
CA GLU A 893 -3.46 13.73 48.48
C GLU A 893 -4.99 13.81 48.28
N ASN A 894 -5.44 14.56 47.27
CA ASN A 894 -6.85 14.82 47.00
C ASN A 894 -7.32 14.24 45.66
N ILE A 895 -6.84 13.05 45.30
CA ILE A 895 -7.04 12.49 43.95
C ILE A 895 -8.51 12.29 43.57
N ASP A 896 -9.38 12.00 44.54
CA ASP A 896 -10.82 11.84 44.28
C ASP A 896 -11.50 13.18 43.98
N ASP A 897 -11.07 14.27 44.62
CA ASP A 897 -11.53 15.63 44.30
C ASP A 897 -11.04 16.05 42.91
N VAL A 898 -9.82 15.66 42.53
CA VAL A 898 -9.30 15.86 41.17
C VAL A 898 -10.16 15.13 40.13
N LYS A 899 -10.56 13.88 40.39
CA LYS A 899 -11.48 13.13 39.51
C LYS A 899 -12.79 13.86 39.34
N GLU A 900 -13.40 14.32 40.42
CA GLU A 900 -14.69 15.01 40.37
C GLU A 900 -14.57 16.34 39.61
N LYS A 901 -13.54 17.14 39.90
CA LYS A 901 -13.28 18.44 39.26
C LYS A 901 -13.06 18.32 37.75
N PHE A 902 -12.38 17.26 37.29
CA PHE A 902 -12.06 17.05 35.88
C PHE A 902 -13.03 16.11 35.16
N LYS A 903 -14.09 15.62 35.82
CA LYS A 903 -15.00 14.63 35.26
C LYS A 903 -15.58 15.03 33.90
N GLU A 904 -16.10 16.26 33.78
CA GLU A 904 -16.70 16.73 32.52
C GLU A 904 -15.67 16.81 31.40
N LYS A 905 -14.48 17.39 31.66
CA LYS A 905 -13.38 17.42 30.69
C LYS A 905 -12.91 16.03 30.27
N TYR A 906 -12.84 15.11 31.22
CA TYR A 906 -12.45 13.73 30.94
C TYR A 906 -13.51 13.02 30.08
N ASP A 907 -14.79 13.20 30.38
CA ASP A 907 -15.89 12.63 29.59
C ASP A 907 -15.87 13.20 28.16
N GLU A 908 -15.69 14.50 27.98
CA GLU A 908 -15.54 15.14 26.66
C GLU A 908 -14.33 14.58 25.88
N PHE A 909 -13.18 14.49 26.55
CA PHE A 909 -11.97 13.91 25.98
C PHE A 909 -12.17 12.43 25.59
N TYR A 910 -12.83 11.65 26.44
CA TYR A 910 -13.13 10.24 26.17
C TYR A 910 -14.04 10.09 24.94
N GLU A 911 -15.08 10.92 24.83
CA GLU A 911 -15.98 10.91 23.68
C GLU A 911 -15.25 11.28 22.38
N GLU A 912 -14.31 12.23 22.41
CA GLU A 912 -13.55 12.65 21.23
C GLU A 912 -12.47 11.64 20.81
N PHE A 913 -11.69 11.10 21.76
CA PHE A 913 -10.48 10.34 21.46
C PHE A 913 -10.58 8.83 21.67
N CYS A 914 -11.51 8.35 22.50
CA CYS A 914 -11.58 6.95 22.96
C CYS A 914 -12.85 6.21 22.52
N SER A 915 -13.94 6.92 22.21
CA SER A 915 -15.29 6.35 22.01
C SER A 915 -15.44 5.29 20.92
N ILE A 916 -14.50 5.22 19.96
CA ILE A 916 -14.51 4.24 18.88
C ILE A 916 -14.13 2.83 19.39
N CYS A 917 -13.19 2.76 20.34
CA CYS A 917 -12.71 1.47 20.83
C CYS A 917 -13.80 0.80 21.68
N ASN A 918 -14.09 -0.47 21.38
CA ASN A 918 -15.16 -1.24 22.02
C ASN A 918 -14.71 -2.64 22.48
N GLY A 919 -13.39 -2.89 22.50
CA GLY A 919 -12.82 -4.19 22.83
C GLY A 919 -12.68 -5.17 21.65
N HIS A 920 -13.08 -4.78 20.44
CA HIS A 920 -13.03 -5.63 19.25
C HIS A 920 -12.22 -5.03 18.08
N SER A 921 -11.41 -4.01 18.33
CA SER A 921 -10.62 -3.31 17.30
C SER A 921 -9.74 -4.30 16.52
N SER A 922 -9.05 -5.19 17.25
CA SER A 922 -8.19 -6.25 16.68
C SER A 922 -8.98 -7.16 15.73
N GLU A 923 -10.15 -7.63 16.15
CA GLU A 923 -10.98 -8.51 15.31
C GLU A 923 -11.51 -7.82 14.07
N GLU A 924 -11.96 -6.56 14.19
CA GLU A 924 -12.49 -5.78 13.07
C GLU A 924 -11.41 -5.49 12.02
N ILE A 925 -10.21 -5.12 12.47
CA ILE A 925 -9.04 -4.96 11.60
C ILE A 925 -8.70 -6.29 10.92
N ILE A 926 -8.69 -7.40 11.67
CA ILE A 926 -8.40 -8.72 11.10
C ILE A 926 -9.39 -9.07 9.98
N LYS A 927 -10.70 -8.90 10.23
CA LYS A 927 -11.78 -9.14 9.26
C LYS A 927 -11.70 -8.24 8.02
N LYS A 928 -11.14 -7.04 8.17
CA LYS A 928 -11.03 -6.06 7.08
C LYS A 928 -9.83 -6.30 6.17
N VAL A 929 -8.69 -6.71 6.76
CA VAL A 929 -7.40 -6.73 6.08
C VAL A 929 -7.04 -8.11 5.53
N PHE A 930 -7.34 -9.18 6.29
CA PHE A 930 -6.88 -10.53 5.98
C PHE A 930 -8.01 -11.37 5.37
N GLU A 931 -7.63 -12.31 4.51
CA GLU A 931 -8.59 -13.27 3.95
C GLU A 931 -8.94 -14.29 5.03
N LEU A 932 -10.20 -14.33 5.50
CA LEU A 932 -10.67 -15.25 6.54
C LEU A 932 -11.16 -16.58 5.98
#